data_AF-A0A2P4NR05-F1
#
_entry.id   AF-A0A2P4NR05-F1
#
_cell.length_a   1.000
_cell.length_b   1.000
_cell.length_c   1.000
_cell.angle_alpha   90.00
_cell.angle_beta   90.00
_cell.angle_gamma   90.00
#
_symmetry.space_group_name_H-M   'P 1'
#
loop_
_entity.id
_entity.type
_entity.pdbx_description
1 polymer ?
#
loop_
_entity_poly.entity_id
_entity_poly.type
_entity_poly.pdbx_seq_one_letter_code
_entity_poly.pdbx_strand_id
1 'polypeptide(L)'
;MGTSTTDGGTTPAQLSNTTVTVDESGGADYLRIQAAIDNVSAGSTVEVRPGTYREAVTVDKSLTLTAPDGAVLNGSTLDSEASAVTIVGDAEPLISGFTITRYGTTGIDAQGTTGAWEATDLEIAETDGFMGTGVNAEGSSGNWVVSDTLVRDSYRNGVNARQSNGSWLLENVTVTDTVFGNGIRADESTGDWVMRNATVSDTRDDTTGIAVFETVGDWTITETTVVNNSRDGIEATNTVGSWRITNSTVAENGQFGVNVGGPATATTTGANWSIIGATIESNGDAGINAEEVTGPWRVHETRLVDNGVGVDATGAAERGAVERNWWGATDGPSGVANGSGDAATGNLSVTPYYTDSALTALSTASAGDGVDVSTSATMISPDEPGALRTELTNTGDTAVSTAVVFDDLAGVTVREADASAGTWDNDTDEWEIGALQAGASASLTLDVSADTSGTSLPSERNVSATMTTGETTQSLSYPVTVAAADDLSMTVGTVTAETGETVVIPIETEPVRGGVYYAGTVSFDASVVHVANVSMDDEDAFVWSEADNQNGTVEFGIESADYLTDPVVNVTFDVVGDSGTATAVNVSDRTVYTTGADYVGFPVTNGSVSVASGEGDTGDTAPPELDSEAVQQDDDIAVTVSSNESLASLTGVLSDSDSVYREQITLSAFDESVLNGTYVYETVYGGAGDGEYEFTATATDTAGNEVTETETFLIGTQSSNDSTIRLSVETPTEAVGVNDTAPVELVAGDVDSFVGAYEATVSVPAESGVRFTSANVTGSPAFSDAEYSENNTTVRLSAVGMETADGPSPDLAELTVAVDRVSGEREEQIPVTVSNANVSDENGTELSVESTENGTLDVVTLSAIGPSELPPTDPDGDGHYEDVNGDGNVTVSDVQALFTSRDDASVREQASLFDFNDNGRFNIVDIQRLFYTELV
;
A
#
# COMPACT_ATOMS: atom_id res chain seq x y z
N MET A 1 17.84 65.90 -42.12
CA MET A 1 16.64 66.60 -42.67
C MET A 1 16.06 65.71 -43.75
N GLY A 2 14.83 65.25 -43.56
CA GLY A 2 14.15 64.28 -44.43
C GLY A 2 12.90 63.75 -43.75
N THR A 3 11.95 64.67 -43.58
CA THR A 3 10.55 64.60 -43.12
C THR A 3 9.90 63.23 -42.88
N SER A 4 9.57 63.02 -41.60
CA SER A 4 8.41 62.28 -41.10
C SER A 4 7.13 62.69 -41.84
N THR A 5 6.39 61.71 -42.35
CA THR A 5 4.97 61.82 -42.65
C THR A 5 4.20 61.41 -41.40
N THR A 6 3.75 62.42 -40.67
CA THR A 6 2.67 62.36 -39.69
C THR A 6 1.39 61.87 -40.39
N ASP A 7 0.84 60.74 -39.94
CA ASP A 7 -0.59 60.51 -40.13
C ASP A 7 -1.33 61.32 -39.07
N GLY A 8 -2.29 62.10 -39.57
CA GLY A 8 -2.91 63.20 -38.85
C GLY A 8 -3.88 62.70 -37.80
N GLY A 9 -3.65 63.14 -36.57
CA GLY A 9 -4.64 63.07 -35.51
C GLY A 9 -5.94 63.76 -35.92
N THR A 10 -6.99 62.95 -36.05
CA THR A 10 -8.24 63.21 -35.35
C THR A 10 -8.31 62.14 -34.27
N THR A 11 -8.28 62.52 -32.99
CA THR A 11 -8.82 61.64 -31.94
C THR A 11 -10.24 61.30 -32.38
N PRO A 12 -10.57 60.04 -32.70
CA PRO A 12 -11.95 59.69 -32.97
C PRO A 12 -12.72 60.05 -31.69
N ALA A 13 -13.75 60.87 -31.81
CA ALA A 13 -14.68 61.01 -30.72
C ALA A 13 -15.18 59.59 -30.42
N GLN A 14 -14.97 59.12 -29.20
CA GLN A 14 -15.37 57.78 -28.77
C GLN A 14 -16.84 57.57 -29.17
N LEU A 15 -17.07 56.62 -30.08
CA LEU A 15 -18.38 56.46 -30.70
C LEU A 15 -19.33 55.83 -29.69
N SER A 16 -20.37 56.56 -29.29
CA SER A 16 -21.34 56.08 -28.30
C SER A 16 -22.30 55.07 -28.95
N ASN A 17 -22.22 53.81 -28.53
CA ASN A 17 -23.20 52.76 -28.82
C ASN A 17 -23.41 52.51 -30.33
N THR A 18 -22.32 52.22 -31.04
CA THR A 18 -22.28 52.02 -32.51
C THR A 18 -21.75 50.65 -32.87
N THR A 19 -22.22 50.10 -34.00
CA THR A 19 -21.56 48.97 -34.67
C THR A 19 -20.41 49.50 -35.53
N VAL A 20 -19.22 48.95 -35.36
CA VAL A 20 -18.06 49.18 -36.23
C VAL A 20 -17.61 47.87 -36.84
N THR A 21 -17.07 47.92 -38.06
CA THR A 21 -16.65 46.73 -38.80
C THR A 21 -15.13 46.60 -38.89
N VAL A 22 -14.61 45.37 -38.85
CA VAL A 22 -13.18 45.05 -39.02
C VAL A 22 -12.98 44.13 -40.23
N ASP A 23 -12.00 44.43 -41.08
CA ASP A 23 -11.70 43.66 -42.30
C ASP A 23 -10.19 43.74 -42.58
N GLU A 24 -9.49 42.60 -42.54
CA GLU A 24 -8.03 42.56 -42.76
C GLU A 24 -7.62 43.09 -44.15
N SER A 25 -8.54 43.07 -45.13
CA SER A 25 -8.31 43.54 -46.49
C SER A 25 -8.54 45.05 -46.68
N GLY A 26 -9.05 45.74 -45.65
CA GLY A 26 -9.26 47.19 -45.65
C GLY A 26 -10.61 47.67 -46.19
N GLY A 27 -11.60 46.77 -46.31
CA GLY A 27 -12.95 47.09 -46.77
C GLY A 27 -13.93 47.55 -45.68
N ALA A 28 -13.45 47.75 -44.44
CA ALA A 28 -14.26 48.07 -43.26
C ALA A 28 -13.76 49.32 -42.52
N ASP A 29 -14.38 49.66 -41.38
CA ASP A 29 -14.03 50.83 -40.57
C ASP A 29 -12.61 50.71 -39.98
N TYR A 30 -12.19 49.48 -39.63
CA TYR A 30 -10.88 49.19 -39.06
C TYR A 30 -10.18 48.01 -39.77
N LEU A 31 -8.85 48.03 -39.79
CA LEU A 31 -8.00 46.93 -40.26
C LEU A 31 -7.69 45.91 -39.15
N ARG A 32 -7.69 46.37 -37.89
CA ARG A 32 -7.27 45.60 -36.71
C ARG A 32 -8.38 45.53 -35.68
N ILE A 33 -8.52 44.38 -35.03
CA ILE A 33 -9.56 44.16 -34.02
C ILE A 33 -9.30 45.04 -32.79
N GLN A 34 -8.06 45.08 -32.30
CA GLN A 34 -7.72 45.90 -31.13
C GLN A 34 -8.00 47.39 -31.38
N ALA A 35 -7.69 47.89 -32.58
CA ALA A 35 -7.93 49.28 -32.94
C ALA A 35 -9.43 49.64 -32.92
N ALA A 36 -10.32 48.70 -33.26
CA ALA A 36 -11.76 48.91 -33.15
C ALA A 36 -12.20 48.98 -31.67
N ILE A 37 -11.76 48.04 -30.84
CA ILE A 37 -12.05 47.99 -29.40
C ILE A 37 -11.59 49.26 -28.66
N ASP A 38 -10.39 49.75 -29.00
CA ASP A 38 -9.83 50.97 -28.40
C ASP A 38 -10.69 52.22 -28.67
N ASN A 39 -11.36 52.28 -29.82
CA ASN A 39 -12.07 53.47 -30.28
C ASN A 39 -13.57 53.50 -29.94
N VAL A 40 -14.18 52.35 -29.65
CA VAL A 40 -15.61 52.28 -29.30
C VAL A 40 -15.86 52.57 -27.82
N SER A 41 -17.07 53.04 -27.50
CA SER A 41 -17.55 53.10 -26.11
C SER A 41 -18.07 51.74 -25.65
N ALA A 42 -18.10 51.51 -24.33
CA ALA A 42 -18.79 50.36 -23.75
C ALA A 42 -20.26 50.27 -24.25
N GLY A 43 -20.75 49.05 -24.47
CA GLY A 43 -22.04 48.72 -25.08
C GLY A 43 -22.05 48.66 -26.62
N SER A 44 -20.94 49.02 -27.27
CA SER A 44 -20.82 48.99 -28.74
C SER A 44 -20.65 47.58 -29.29
N THR A 45 -20.80 47.43 -30.61
CA THR A 45 -20.54 46.16 -31.33
C THR A 45 -19.33 46.32 -32.23
N VAL A 46 -18.38 45.38 -32.15
CA VAL A 46 -17.26 45.21 -33.07
C VAL A 46 -17.55 43.96 -33.89
N GLU A 47 -17.94 44.15 -35.16
CA GLU A 47 -18.24 43.07 -36.10
C GLU A 47 -17.01 42.78 -36.97
N VAL A 48 -16.45 41.58 -36.86
CA VAL A 48 -15.26 41.15 -37.58
C VAL A 48 -15.68 40.33 -38.79
N ARG A 49 -15.24 40.75 -39.98
CA ARG A 49 -15.52 40.05 -41.24
C ARG A 49 -14.63 38.81 -41.39
N PRO A 50 -15.00 37.87 -42.28
CA PRO A 50 -14.16 36.72 -42.58
C PRO A 50 -12.74 37.10 -43.02
N GLY A 51 -11.76 36.51 -42.36
CA GLY A 51 -10.33 36.77 -42.56
C GLY A 51 -9.47 36.05 -41.52
N THR A 52 -8.13 36.15 -41.65
CA THR A 52 -7.16 35.63 -40.68
C THR A 52 -6.40 36.75 -39.97
N TYR A 53 -6.79 36.99 -38.73
CA TYR A 53 -6.24 38.04 -37.88
C TYR A 53 -5.12 37.47 -37.00
N ARG A 54 -3.93 38.09 -37.08
CA ARG A 54 -2.76 37.74 -36.27
C ARG A 54 -2.55 38.80 -35.20
N GLU A 55 -3.42 38.78 -34.19
CA GLU A 55 -3.48 39.77 -33.12
C GLU A 55 -3.74 39.06 -31.79
N ALA A 56 -3.19 39.62 -30.71
CA ALA A 56 -3.66 39.36 -29.35
C ALA A 56 -4.59 40.52 -28.97
N VAL A 57 -5.80 40.20 -28.49
CA VAL A 57 -6.89 41.16 -28.28
C VAL A 57 -7.18 41.31 -26.80
N THR A 58 -7.21 42.54 -26.30
CA THR A 58 -7.61 42.86 -24.92
C THR A 58 -8.95 43.56 -24.91
N VAL A 59 -9.89 43.01 -24.14
CA VAL A 59 -11.24 43.51 -23.91
C VAL A 59 -11.37 44.00 -22.47
N ASP A 60 -11.27 45.33 -22.29
CA ASP A 60 -11.26 46.02 -20.99
C ASP A 60 -12.57 46.78 -20.70
N LYS A 61 -13.62 46.55 -21.50
CA LYS A 61 -14.93 47.19 -21.37
C LYS A 61 -16.03 46.27 -21.90
N SER A 62 -17.24 46.38 -21.37
CA SER A 62 -18.40 45.62 -21.88
C SER A 62 -18.71 46.02 -23.32
N LEU A 63 -18.75 45.05 -24.24
CA LEU A 63 -19.05 45.24 -25.67
C LEU A 63 -19.48 43.90 -26.30
N THR A 64 -19.98 43.93 -27.52
CA THR A 64 -20.16 42.72 -28.34
C THR A 64 -19.03 42.62 -29.35
N LEU A 65 -18.19 41.59 -29.24
CA LEU A 65 -17.16 41.24 -30.23
C LEU A 65 -17.65 40.00 -30.99
N THR A 66 -18.00 40.16 -32.27
CA THR A 66 -18.68 39.10 -33.02
C THR A 66 -18.14 38.95 -34.43
N ALA A 67 -18.07 37.71 -34.91
CA ALA A 67 -17.75 37.35 -36.28
C ALA A 67 -18.88 36.47 -36.86
N PRO A 68 -20.02 37.05 -37.25
CA PRO A 68 -21.23 36.29 -37.60
C PRO A 68 -21.08 35.40 -38.85
N ASP A 69 -20.13 35.73 -39.72
CA ASP A 69 -19.78 34.93 -40.92
C ASP A 69 -18.49 34.10 -40.71
N GLY A 70 -18.00 34.00 -39.47
CA GLY A 70 -16.75 33.36 -39.08
C GLY A 70 -15.51 34.23 -39.29
N ALA A 71 -14.57 34.23 -38.34
CA ALA A 71 -13.23 34.82 -38.50
C ALA A 71 -12.18 34.01 -37.74
N VAL A 72 -10.94 33.98 -38.24
CA VAL A 72 -9.85 33.23 -37.62
C VAL A 72 -8.91 34.18 -36.87
N LEU A 73 -8.78 33.98 -35.55
CA LEU A 73 -7.68 34.49 -34.75
C LEU A 73 -6.56 33.46 -34.76
N ASN A 74 -5.36 33.83 -35.22
CA ASN A 74 -4.24 32.91 -35.38
C ASN A 74 -2.96 33.42 -34.70
N GLY A 75 -2.51 32.70 -33.67
CA GLY A 75 -1.36 33.05 -32.84
C GLY A 75 0.00 32.60 -33.37
N SER A 76 0.07 31.85 -34.48
CA SER A 76 1.31 31.18 -34.96
C SER A 76 2.50 32.09 -35.27
N THR A 77 2.29 33.41 -35.34
CA THR A 77 3.35 34.41 -35.55
C THR A 77 3.54 35.34 -34.36
N LEU A 78 2.83 35.10 -33.26
CA LEU A 78 2.91 35.86 -32.03
C LEU A 78 3.94 35.24 -31.08
N ASP A 79 4.16 35.92 -29.96
CA ASP A 79 4.99 35.43 -28.87
C ASP A 79 4.39 34.15 -28.27
N SER A 80 5.23 33.27 -27.72
CA SER A 80 4.76 32.03 -27.07
C SER A 80 3.88 32.29 -25.86
N GLU A 81 3.98 33.48 -25.26
CA GLU A 81 3.16 33.87 -24.11
C GLU A 81 1.86 34.60 -24.50
N ALA A 82 1.48 34.59 -25.79
CA ALA A 82 0.33 35.33 -26.28
C ALA A 82 -0.99 34.56 -26.09
N SER A 83 -1.95 35.20 -25.42
CA SER A 83 -3.37 34.79 -25.39
C SER A 83 -4.15 35.42 -26.55
N ALA A 84 -5.20 34.77 -27.06
CA ALA A 84 -5.97 35.28 -28.19
C ALA A 84 -6.89 36.43 -27.79
N VAL A 85 -7.74 36.21 -26.79
CA VAL A 85 -8.62 37.23 -26.23
C VAL A 85 -8.45 37.28 -24.72
N THR A 86 -8.00 38.40 -24.18
CA THR A 86 -7.88 38.66 -22.75
C THR A 86 -9.01 39.57 -22.28
N ILE A 87 -9.84 39.11 -21.33
CA ILE A 87 -10.90 39.88 -20.68
C ILE A 87 -10.37 40.43 -19.35
N VAL A 88 -10.56 41.73 -19.10
CA VAL A 88 -9.93 42.39 -17.95
C VAL A 88 -10.95 42.99 -16.99
N GLY A 89 -10.77 42.73 -15.70
CA GLY A 89 -11.48 43.43 -14.62
C GLY A 89 -12.98 43.15 -14.61
N ASP A 90 -13.77 44.22 -14.59
CA ASP A 90 -15.24 44.19 -14.55
C ASP A 90 -15.90 44.23 -15.94
N ALA A 91 -15.14 43.97 -17.00
CA ALA A 91 -15.68 43.90 -18.35
C ALA A 91 -16.72 42.77 -18.50
N GLU A 92 -17.82 43.07 -19.17
CA GLU A 92 -18.93 42.13 -19.44
C GLU A 92 -19.13 41.93 -20.95
N PRO A 93 -18.15 41.38 -21.69
CA PRO A 93 -18.28 41.22 -23.12
C PRO A 93 -19.13 40.00 -23.51
N LEU A 94 -19.71 40.08 -24.71
CA LEU A 94 -20.17 38.93 -25.49
C LEU A 94 -19.18 38.69 -26.63
N ILE A 95 -18.57 37.51 -26.69
CA ILE A 95 -17.62 37.09 -27.73
C ILE A 95 -18.24 35.95 -28.54
N SER A 96 -18.27 36.06 -29.88
CA SER A 96 -18.90 35.01 -30.71
C SER A 96 -18.37 34.87 -32.14
N GLY A 97 -18.45 33.65 -32.69
CA GLY A 97 -18.23 33.35 -34.11
C GLY A 97 -16.77 33.23 -34.55
N PHE A 98 -15.84 32.99 -33.62
CA PHE A 98 -14.40 32.94 -33.93
C PHE A 98 -13.86 31.51 -33.92
N THR A 99 -12.97 31.22 -34.88
CA THR A 99 -11.98 30.15 -34.75
C THR A 99 -10.70 30.75 -34.16
N ILE A 100 -10.25 30.26 -33.02
CA ILE A 100 -9.05 30.68 -32.29
C ILE A 100 -8.04 29.54 -32.36
N THR A 101 -6.84 29.80 -32.88
CA THR A 101 -5.85 28.72 -33.06
C THR A 101 -4.39 29.13 -32.94
N ARG A 102 -3.56 28.20 -32.46
CA ARG A 102 -2.08 28.32 -32.36
C ARG A 102 -1.62 29.45 -31.45
N TYR A 103 -2.27 29.61 -30.30
CA TYR A 103 -1.84 30.54 -29.26
C TYR A 103 -1.09 29.77 -28.17
N GLY A 104 0.05 30.29 -27.72
CA GLY A 104 0.93 29.54 -26.82
C GLY A 104 0.48 29.51 -25.36
N THR A 105 -0.42 30.42 -24.95
CA THR A 105 -1.01 30.40 -23.60
C THR A 105 -2.49 30.06 -23.64
N THR A 106 -3.35 30.97 -24.09
CA THR A 106 -4.80 30.81 -23.87
C THR A 106 -5.63 31.24 -25.06
N GLY A 107 -6.70 30.49 -25.36
CA GLY A 107 -7.73 30.94 -26.30
C GLY A 107 -8.51 32.15 -25.74
N ILE A 108 -9.33 31.92 -24.72
CA ILE A 108 -10.01 32.97 -23.95
C ILE A 108 -9.41 33.07 -22.55
N ASP A 109 -8.77 34.19 -22.23
CA ASP A 109 -8.12 34.45 -20.95
C ASP A 109 -8.92 35.46 -20.12
N ALA A 110 -9.64 34.95 -19.13
CA ALA A 110 -10.50 35.69 -18.21
C ALA A 110 -10.09 35.44 -16.75
N GLN A 111 -8.79 35.23 -16.51
CA GLN A 111 -8.26 35.03 -15.16
C GLN A 111 -8.62 36.23 -14.25
N GLY A 112 -9.17 35.95 -13.08
CA GLY A 112 -9.48 36.94 -12.05
C GLY A 112 -10.58 37.95 -12.41
N THR A 113 -11.39 37.72 -13.45
CA THR A 113 -12.46 38.66 -13.85
C THR A 113 -13.55 38.79 -12.79
N THR A 114 -14.06 40.00 -12.61
CA THR A 114 -15.20 40.31 -11.71
C THR A 114 -16.50 40.58 -12.48
N GLY A 115 -16.41 40.88 -13.77
CA GLY A 115 -17.57 41.13 -14.65
C GLY A 115 -18.19 39.83 -15.17
N ALA A 116 -19.46 39.89 -15.55
CA ALA A 116 -20.15 38.77 -16.15
C ALA A 116 -19.94 38.69 -17.68
N TRP A 117 -19.23 37.68 -18.17
CA TRP A 117 -18.88 37.56 -19.59
C TRP A 117 -19.49 36.31 -20.25
N GLU A 118 -19.67 36.38 -21.57
CA GLU A 118 -20.23 35.32 -22.39
C GLU A 118 -19.36 35.05 -23.62
N ALA A 119 -19.08 33.78 -23.87
CA ALA A 119 -18.41 33.29 -25.07
C ALA A 119 -19.29 32.21 -25.72
N THR A 120 -19.58 32.34 -27.01
CA THR A 120 -20.48 31.41 -27.71
C THR A 120 -20.10 31.20 -29.16
N ASP A 121 -20.41 30.04 -29.74
CA ASP A 121 -20.13 29.74 -31.16
C ASP A 121 -18.63 29.91 -31.49
N LEU A 122 -17.78 29.20 -30.74
CA LEU A 122 -16.32 29.27 -30.87
C LEU A 122 -15.72 27.90 -31.23
N GLU A 123 -14.62 27.93 -31.98
CA GLU A 123 -13.69 26.79 -32.07
C GLU A 123 -12.33 27.25 -31.54
N ILE A 124 -11.85 26.65 -30.47
CA ILE A 124 -10.55 26.92 -29.86
C ILE A 124 -9.69 25.67 -30.04
N ALA A 125 -8.60 25.78 -30.80
CA ALA A 125 -7.79 24.62 -31.18
C ALA A 125 -6.30 24.91 -31.15
N GLU A 126 -5.48 23.90 -30.86
CA GLU A 126 -4.01 24.03 -30.90
C GLU A 126 -3.53 25.12 -29.92
N THR A 127 -3.98 25.06 -28.67
CA THR A 127 -3.37 25.84 -27.56
C THR A 127 -2.28 24.96 -26.95
N ASP A 128 -1.20 24.78 -27.70
CA ASP A 128 -0.20 23.71 -27.50
C ASP A 128 1.09 24.17 -26.81
N GLY A 129 1.19 25.45 -26.43
CA GLY A 129 2.29 25.93 -25.60
C GLY A 129 2.20 25.38 -24.16
N PHE A 130 3.27 25.49 -23.38
CA PHE A 130 3.35 24.88 -22.04
C PHE A 130 2.27 25.36 -21.04
N MET A 131 1.70 26.54 -21.27
CA MET A 131 0.58 27.09 -20.48
C MET A 131 -0.79 26.95 -21.20
N GLY A 132 -0.80 26.22 -22.31
CA GLY A 132 -1.87 26.04 -23.27
C GLY A 132 -3.22 25.68 -22.66
N THR A 133 -4.14 26.63 -22.58
CA THR A 133 -5.47 26.47 -22.03
C THR A 133 -6.52 26.97 -23.02
N GLY A 134 -7.58 26.21 -23.27
CA GLY A 134 -8.65 26.67 -24.18
C GLY A 134 -9.36 27.91 -23.64
N VAL A 135 -10.00 27.76 -22.48
CA VAL A 135 -10.67 28.83 -21.73
C VAL A 135 -10.12 28.90 -20.31
N ASN A 136 -9.57 30.04 -19.90
CA ASN A 136 -9.05 30.25 -18.56
C ASN A 136 -9.90 31.27 -17.79
N ALA A 137 -10.57 30.83 -16.73
CA ALA A 137 -11.39 31.64 -15.83
C ALA A 137 -10.92 31.51 -14.37
N GLU A 138 -9.67 31.09 -14.15
CA GLU A 138 -9.11 30.86 -12.82
C GLU A 138 -9.26 32.10 -11.91
N GLY A 139 -9.70 31.89 -10.68
CA GLY A 139 -9.86 32.95 -9.68
C GLY A 139 -10.95 33.99 -10.00
N SER A 140 -11.78 33.76 -11.02
CA SER A 140 -12.88 34.66 -11.37
C SER A 140 -13.93 34.76 -10.26
N SER A 141 -14.55 35.92 -10.12
CA SER A 141 -15.68 36.15 -9.17
C SER A 141 -16.95 36.62 -9.86
N GLY A 142 -16.86 37.05 -11.12
CA GLY A 142 -18.01 37.28 -11.98
C GLY A 142 -18.55 35.97 -12.54
N ASN A 143 -19.84 35.92 -12.81
CA ASN A 143 -20.47 34.78 -13.47
C ASN A 143 -20.04 34.70 -14.93
N TRP A 144 -19.90 33.52 -15.50
CA TRP A 144 -19.53 33.41 -16.91
C TRP A 144 -20.23 32.26 -17.62
N VAL A 145 -20.37 32.41 -18.93
CA VAL A 145 -21.05 31.43 -19.79
C VAL A 145 -20.16 31.11 -20.97
N VAL A 146 -19.93 29.82 -21.21
CA VAL A 146 -19.41 29.32 -22.47
C VAL A 146 -20.45 28.40 -23.08
N SER A 147 -20.82 28.65 -24.34
CA SER A 147 -21.81 27.84 -25.04
C SER A 147 -21.45 27.52 -26.48
N ASP A 148 -21.99 26.42 -27.02
CA ASP A 148 -21.84 26.04 -28.43
C ASP A 148 -20.37 26.13 -28.90
N THR A 149 -19.45 25.57 -28.11
CA THR A 149 -18.00 25.77 -28.27
C THR A 149 -17.26 24.44 -28.33
N LEU A 150 -16.34 24.32 -29.29
CA LEU A 150 -15.37 23.23 -29.38
C LEU A 150 -14.02 23.71 -28.86
N VAL A 151 -13.46 23.02 -27.88
CA VAL A 151 -12.08 23.15 -27.41
C VAL A 151 -11.34 21.87 -27.71
N ARG A 152 -10.21 21.93 -28.42
CA ARG A 152 -9.41 20.76 -28.74
C ARG A 152 -7.91 21.02 -28.81
N ASP A 153 -7.12 19.97 -28.68
CA ASP A 153 -5.66 20.03 -28.79
C ASP A 153 -5.06 21.07 -27.81
N SER A 154 -5.43 20.96 -26.54
CA SER A 154 -4.94 21.83 -25.45
C SER A 154 -3.82 21.15 -24.66
N TYR A 155 -2.74 21.87 -24.37
CA TYR A 155 -1.61 21.29 -23.63
C TYR A 155 -1.92 21.09 -22.14
N ARG A 156 -2.38 22.14 -21.42
CA ARG A 156 -2.75 22.05 -20.01
C ARG A 156 -4.22 21.71 -19.83
N ASN A 157 -5.14 22.66 -19.96
CA ASN A 157 -6.56 22.39 -19.68
C ASN A 157 -7.43 22.80 -20.86
N GLY A 158 -8.51 22.06 -21.12
CA GLY A 158 -9.53 22.55 -22.04
C GLY A 158 -10.23 23.79 -21.46
N VAL A 159 -10.77 23.63 -20.25
CA VAL A 159 -11.38 24.72 -19.48
C VAL A 159 -10.81 24.75 -18.06
N ASN A 160 -10.30 25.89 -17.63
CA ASN A 160 -9.79 26.11 -16.28
C ASN A 160 -10.69 27.09 -15.50
N ALA A 161 -11.47 26.56 -14.56
CA ALA A 161 -12.34 27.26 -13.63
C ALA A 161 -11.84 27.20 -12.17
N ARG A 162 -10.58 26.81 -11.96
CA ARG A 162 -9.97 26.69 -10.63
C ARG A 162 -10.18 27.97 -9.80
N GLN A 163 -10.55 27.83 -8.53
CA GLN A 163 -10.79 28.94 -7.60
C GLN A 163 -11.84 29.97 -8.08
N SER A 164 -12.71 29.61 -9.04
CA SER A 164 -13.80 30.47 -9.46
C SER A 164 -14.88 30.55 -8.38
N ASN A 165 -15.20 31.78 -7.97
CA ASN A 165 -16.26 32.09 -7.00
C ASN A 165 -17.58 32.51 -7.67
N GLY A 166 -17.53 32.82 -8.96
CA GLY A 166 -18.73 33.11 -9.76
C GLY A 166 -19.46 31.82 -10.13
N SER A 167 -20.78 31.90 -10.28
CA SER A 167 -21.54 30.80 -10.89
C SER A 167 -21.27 30.79 -12.39
N TRP A 168 -20.89 29.63 -12.92
CA TRP A 168 -20.59 29.48 -14.33
C TRP A 168 -21.44 28.41 -15.02
N LEU A 169 -21.61 28.58 -16.33
CA LEU A 169 -22.38 27.67 -17.18
C LEU A 169 -21.53 27.23 -18.38
N LEU A 170 -21.41 25.91 -18.54
CA LEU A 170 -21.01 25.28 -19.80
C LEU A 170 -22.23 24.62 -20.43
N GLU A 171 -22.59 25.02 -21.65
CA GLU A 171 -23.72 24.47 -22.41
C GLU A 171 -23.30 24.09 -23.83
N ASN A 172 -23.54 22.86 -24.28
CA ASN A 172 -23.18 22.43 -25.64
C ASN A 172 -21.68 22.63 -25.92
N VAL A 173 -20.84 22.30 -24.94
CA VAL A 173 -19.38 22.45 -25.04
C VAL A 173 -18.76 21.08 -25.25
N THR A 174 -17.85 20.98 -26.23
CA THR A 174 -17.01 19.80 -26.43
C THR A 174 -15.57 20.15 -26.09
N VAL A 175 -14.95 19.37 -25.20
CA VAL A 175 -13.53 19.42 -24.87
C VAL A 175 -12.92 18.08 -25.25
N THR A 176 -11.90 18.07 -26.12
CA THR A 176 -11.25 16.82 -26.57
C THR A 176 -9.75 16.99 -26.71
N ASP A 177 -8.98 15.91 -26.67
CA ASP A 177 -7.54 15.92 -26.96
C ASP A 177 -6.75 16.89 -26.05
N THR A 178 -6.98 16.82 -24.73
CA THR A 178 -6.17 17.55 -23.74
C THR A 178 -5.00 16.69 -23.29
N VAL A 179 -3.77 17.22 -23.33
CA VAL A 179 -2.57 16.39 -23.25
C VAL A 179 -2.06 16.19 -21.81
N PHE A 180 -1.71 17.27 -21.09
CA PHE A 180 -0.96 17.21 -19.82
C PHE A 180 -1.77 17.67 -18.59
N GLY A 181 -2.91 18.31 -18.77
CA GLY A 181 -3.81 18.61 -17.64
C GLY A 181 -5.23 18.18 -17.95
N ASN A 182 -6.20 18.72 -17.20
CA ASN A 182 -7.55 18.17 -17.21
C ASN A 182 -8.38 18.73 -18.36
N GLY A 183 -9.30 17.92 -18.91
CA GLY A 183 -10.28 18.42 -19.86
C GLY A 183 -11.01 19.64 -19.28
N ILE A 184 -11.56 19.48 -18.06
CA ILE A 184 -12.11 20.56 -17.26
C ILE A 184 -11.52 20.52 -15.86
N ARG A 185 -10.99 21.65 -15.40
CA ARG A 185 -10.47 21.82 -14.04
C ARG A 185 -11.30 22.84 -13.28
N ALA A 186 -11.92 22.45 -12.17
CA ALA A 186 -12.76 23.31 -11.33
C ALA A 186 -12.38 23.28 -9.84
N ASP A 187 -11.16 22.85 -9.53
CA ASP A 187 -10.65 22.74 -8.15
C ASP A 187 -10.92 24.02 -7.34
N GLU A 188 -11.27 23.87 -6.07
CA GLU A 188 -11.48 24.97 -5.11
C GLU A 188 -12.57 25.97 -5.56
N SER A 189 -13.42 25.62 -6.53
CA SER A 189 -14.52 26.48 -6.96
C SER A 189 -15.61 26.57 -5.89
N THR A 190 -16.07 27.79 -5.61
CA THR A 190 -17.07 28.06 -4.56
C THR A 190 -18.42 28.49 -5.10
N GLY A 191 -18.53 28.76 -6.40
CA GLY A 191 -19.78 29.13 -7.06
C GLY A 191 -20.68 27.92 -7.36
N ASP A 192 -21.99 28.13 -7.39
CA ASP A 192 -22.95 27.12 -7.84
C ASP A 192 -22.93 27.06 -9.36
N TRP A 193 -22.22 26.09 -9.93
CA TRP A 193 -22.01 25.99 -11.37
C TRP A 193 -22.78 24.84 -12.03
N VAL A 194 -23.00 24.98 -13.34
CA VAL A 194 -23.76 24.01 -14.14
C VAL A 194 -23.01 23.67 -15.42
N MET A 195 -22.90 22.38 -15.70
CA MET A 195 -22.47 21.86 -16.99
C MET A 195 -23.60 21.04 -17.59
N ARG A 196 -23.99 21.33 -18.84
CA ARG A 196 -25.07 20.59 -19.50
C ARG A 196 -24.87 20.37 -20.99
N ASN A 197 -25.31 19.21 -21.46
CA ASN A 197 -25.19 18.79 -22.86
C ASN A 197 -23.76 18.97 -23.39
N ALA A 198 -22.77 18.55 -22.60
CA ALA A 198 -21.37 18.75 -22.91
C ALA A 198 -20.65 17.41 -23.13
N THR A 199 -19.48 17.45 -23.74
CA THR A 199 -18.64 16.28 -23.99
C THR A 199 -17.22 16.57 -23.54
N VAL A 200 -16.62 15.66 -22.78
CA VAL A 200 -15.20 15.69 -22.39
C VAL A 200 -14.59 14.35 -22.77
N SER A 201 -13.57 14.35 -23.62
CA SER A 201 -12.95 13.10 -24.07
C SER A 201 -11.48 13.19 -24.40
N ASP A 202 -10.86 12.01 -24.55
CA ASP A 202 -9.55 11.83 -25.15
C ASP A 202 -8.44 12.62 -24.43
N THR A 203 -8.48 12.68 -23.10
CA THR A 203 -7.37 13.22 -22.31
C THR A 203 -6.22 12.21 -22.23
N ARG A 204 -4.97 12.69 -22.17
CA ARG A 204 -3.75 11.86 -22.26
C ARG A 204 -2.84 12.07 -21.05
N ASP A 205 -1.69 11.40 -21.01
CA ASP A 205 -0.60 11.61 -20.03
C ASP A 205 -1.08 11.69 -18.57
N ASP A 206 -1.81 10.67 -18.11
CA ASP A 206 -2.28 10.55 -16.73
C ASP A 206 -3.18 11.72 -16.27
N THR A 207 -4.09 12.16 -17.14
CA THR A 207 -5.02 13.25 -16.84
C THR A 207 -6.47 12.80 -16.70
N THR A 208 -7.21 13.58 -15.91
CA THR A 208 -8.63 13.38 -15.61
C THR A 208 -9.51 14.17 -16.59
N GLY A 209 -10.67 13.61 -16.93
CA GLY A 209 -11.68 14.31 -17.74
C GLY A 209 -12.16 15.58 -17.05
N ILE A 210 -12.78 15.45 -15.88
CA ILE A 210 -13.30 16.56 -15.07
C ILE A 210 -12.77 16.47 -13.64
N ALA A 211 -11.91 17.41 -13.24
CA ALA A 211 -11.38 17.51 -11.88
C ALA A 211 -12.12 18.60 -11.08
N VAL A 212 -12.70 18.23 -9.93
CA VAL A 212 -13.49 19.11 -9.05
C VAL A 212 -13.08 19.05 -7.58
N PHE A 213 -11.77 18.90 -7.33
CA PHE A 213 -11.16 18.82 -6.00
C PHE A 213 -11.52 20.01 -5.10
N GLU A 214 -11.84 19.77 -3.81
CA GLU A 214 -12.08 20.83 -2.82
C GLU A 214 -13.16 21.86 -3.18
N THR A 215 -14.15 21.47 -4.00
CA THR A 215 -15.26 22.37 -4.36
C THR A 215 -16.26 22.59 -3.21
N VAL A 216 -16.72 23.83 -3.06
CA VAL A 216 -17.65 24.24 -1.97
C VAL A 216 -19.07 24.53 -2.47
N GLY A 217 -19.21 24.94 -3.75
CA GLY A 217 -20.51 25.30 -4.33
C GLY A 217 -21.39 24.09 -4.64
N ASP A 218 -22.71 24.31 -4.74
CA ASP A 218 -23.67 23.29 -5.16
C ASP A 218 -23.63 23.17 -6.69
N TRP A 219 -22.86 22.22 -7.21
CA TRP A 219 -22.68 22.06 -8.66
C TRP A 219 -23.52 20.96 -9.28
N THR A 220 -23.78 21.08 -10.59
CA THR A 220 -24.59 20.11 -11.35
C THR A 220 -23.97 19.79 -12.71
N ILE A 221 -23.83 18.50 -13.00
CA ILE A 221 -23.52 17.97 -14.33
C ILE A 221 -24.77 17.26 -14.84
N THR A 222 -25.22 17.59 -16.05
CA THR A 222 -26.43 16.96 -16.62
C THR A 222 -26.36 16.74 -18.12
N GLU A 223 -26.84 15.60 -18.60
CA GLU A 223 -26.83 15.31 -20.05
C GLU A 223 -25.42 15.39 -20.65
N THR A 224 -24.38 15.12 -19.85
CA THR A 224 -22.97 15.26 -20.23
C THR A 224 -22.37 13.90 -20.53
N THR A 225 -21.45 13.83 -21.49
CA THR A 225 -20.68 12.62 -21.84
C THR A 225 -19.21 12.82 -21.45
N VAL A 226 -18.64 11.90 -20.68
CA VAL A 226 -17.24 11.93 -20.24
C VAL A 226 -16.61 10.58 -20.56
N VAL A 227 -15.77 10.53 -21.61
CA VAL A 227 -15.33 9.24 -22.16
C VAL A 227 -13.89 9.21 -22.64
N ASN A 228 -13.25 8.04 -22.64
CA ASN A 228 -11.90 7.86 -23.20
C ASN A 228 -10.85 8.79 -22.58
N ASN A 229 -10.92 9.03 -21.27
CA ASN A 229 -9.92 9.80 -20.54
C ASN A 229 -8.88 8.85 -19.92
N SER A 230 -7.61 9.26 -19.88
CA SER A 230 -6.51 8.38 -19.44
C SER A 230 -6.59 7.91 -17.99
N ARG A 231 -7.20 8.70 -17.09
CA ARG A 231 -7.46 8.32 -15.69
C ARG A 231 -8.96 8.28 -15.41
N ASP A 232 -9.42 9.13 -14.49
CA ASP A 232 -10.79 9.23 -14.06
C ASP A 232 -11.61 9.97 -15.11
N GLY A 233 -12.86 9.55 -15.27
CA GLY A 233 -13.84 10.38 -15.95
C GLY A 233 -14.08 11.67 -15.16
N ILE A 234 -14.50 11.52 -13.90
CA ILE A 234 -14.82 12.63 -13.01
C ILE A 234 -14.16 12.38 -11.64
N GLU A 235 -13.27 13.27 -11.23
CA GLU A 235 -12.64 13.27 -9.90
C GLU A 235 -13.27 14.35 -9.02
N ALA A 236 -14.05 13.91 -8.01
CA ALA A 236 -14.86 14.72 -7.10
C ALA A 236 -14.48 14.51 -5.63
N THR A 237 -13.18 14.55 -5.35
CA THR A 237 -12.60 14.35 -4.02
C THR A 237 -12.63 15.64 -3.18
N ASN A 238 -12.70 15.51 -1.85
CA ASN A 238 -12.73 16.62 -0.87
C ASN A 238 -13.81 17.71 -1.10
N THR A 239 -14.91 17.37 -1.75
CA THR A 239 -16.02 18.31 -2.00
C THR A 239 -16.89 18.53 -0.74
N VAL A 240 -17.40 19.77 -0.60
CA VAL A 240 -18.22 20.24 0.54
C VAL A 240 -19.65 20.59 0.11
N GLY A 241 -19.81 21.14 -1.10
CA GLY A 241 -21.11 21.55 -1.64
C GLY A 241 -21.97 20.37 -2.09
N SER A 242 -23.30 20.53 -2.07
CA SER A 242 -24.21 19.46 -2.49
C SER A 242 -24.27 19.36 -4.01
N TRP A 243 -23.73 18.28 -4.57
CA TRP A 243 -23.59 18.13 -6.00
C TRP A 243 -24.40 16.99 -6.61
N ARG A 244 -24.68 17.09 -7.91
CA ARG A 244 -25.48 16.10 -8.65
C ARG A 244 -24.96 15.84 -10.05
N ILE A 245 -24.93 14.57 -10.43
CA ILE A 245 -24.74 14.12 -11.82
C ILE A 245 -26.05 13.48 -12.28
N THR A 246 -26.59 13.92 -13.42
CA THR A 246 -27.92 13.46 -13.88
C THR A 246 -27.97 13.19 -15.38
N ASN A 247 -28.53 12.05 -15.80
CA ASN A 247 -28.68 11.71 -17.23
C ASN A 247 -27.36 11.80 -18.04
N SER A 248 -26.23 11.54 -17.40
CA SER A 248 -24.89 11.66 -18.00
C SER A 248 -24.32 10.29 -18.33
N THR A 249 -23.37 10.24 -19.25
CA THR A 249 -22.60 9.04 -19.60
C THR A 249 -21.15 9.21 -19.16
N VAL A 250 -20.60 8.23 -18.45
CA VAL A 250 -19.20 8.20 -18.00
C VAL A 250 -18.62 6.83 -18.33
N ALA A 251 -17.82 6.73 -19.37
CA ALA A 251 -17.43 5.41 -19.90
C ALA A 251 -16.05 5.36 -20.52
N GLU A 252 -15.46 4.17 -20.61
CA GLU A 252 -14.18 3.94 -21.30
C GLU A 252 -13.02 4.79 -20.72
N ASN A 253 -13.09 5.17 -19.43
CA ASN A 253 -12.00 5.89 -18.76
C ASN A 253 -10.99 4.90 -18.15
N GLY A 254 -9.72 5.28 -18.12
CA GLY A 254 -8.61 4.37 -17.79
C GLY A 254 -8.58 3.89 -16.33
N GLN A 255 -9.12 4.67 -15.40
CA GLN A 255 -9.24 4.31 -13.97
C GLN A 255 -10.72 4.34 -13.57
N PHE A 256 -11.13 5.28 -12.72
CA PHE A 256 -12.49 5.33 -12.21
C PHE A 256 -13.45 6.04 -13.18
N GLY A 257 -14.71 5.61 -13.22
CA GLY A 257 -15.74 6.42 -13.87
C GLY A 257 -15.93 7.73 -13.11
N VAL A 258 -16.41 7.62 -11.86
CA VAL A 258 -16.57 8.74 -10.93
C VAL A 258 -15.81 8.43 -9.64
N ASN A 259 -14.74 9.17 -9.38
CA ASN A 259 -13.95 9.05 -8.17
C ASN A 259 -14.37 10.09 -7.13
N VAL A 260 -14.91 9.64 -6.01
CA VAL A 260 -15.33 10.49 -4.87
C VAL A 260 -14.46 10.20 -3.64
N GLY A 261 -13.86 9.01 -3.58
CA GLY A 261 -13.00 8.55 -2.50
C GLY A 261 -11.63 9.24 -2.49
N GLY A 262 -11.01 9.30 -1.32
CA GLY A 262 -9.66 9.83 -1.14
C GLY A 262 -8.88 8.94 -0.16
N PRO A 263 -7.56 9.11 -0.05
CA PRO A 263 -6.77 8.34 0.92
C PRO A 263 -7.35 8.52 2.33
N ALA A 264 -7.28 7.49 3.18
CA ALA A 264 -7.86 7.48 4.54
C ALA A 264 -7.44 8.64 5.46
N THR A 265 -6.44 9.43 5.07
CA THR A 265 -5.95 10.63 5.75
C THR A 265 -6.56 11.95 5.23
N ALA A 266 -7.21 11.92 4.07
CA ALA A 266 -7.96 13.05 3.52
C ALA A 266 -9.27 13.21 4.31
N THR A 267 -9.67 14.45 4.58
CA THR A 267 -11.02 14.74 5.09
C THR A 267 -12.00 14.43 3.96
N THR A 268 -12.40 13.17 3.85
CA THR A 268 -13.27 12.68 2.79
C THR A 268 -14.58 13.47 2.75
N THR A 269 -15.20 13.48 1.57
CA THR A 269 -16.40 14.22 1.19
C THR A 269 -17.52 14.14 2.24
N GLY A 270 -17.69 15.20 3.03
CA GLY A 270 -18.84 15.39 3.94
C GLY A 270 -20.10 15.95 3.27
N ALA A 271 -20.06 16.14 1.95
CA ALA A 271 -21.12 16.73 1.16
C ALA A 271 -22.23 15.74 0.79
N ASN A 272 -23.47 16.24 0.61
CA ASN A 272 -24.54 15.42 0.05
C ASN A 272 -24.36 15.29 -1.47
N TRP A 273 -24.22 14.07 -1.98
CA TRP A 273 -24.08 13.87 -3.42
C TRP A 273 -25.04 12.83 -4.01
N SER A 274 -25.34 12.98 -5.30
CA SER A 274 -26.20 12.01 -5.99
C SER A 274 -25.89 11.84 -7.47
N ILE A 275 -25.90 10.59 -7.92
CA ILE A 275 -25.83 10.21 -9.34
C ILE A 275 -27.18 9.61 -9.74
N ILE A 276 -27.81 10.15 -10.77
CA ILE A 276 -29.19 9.82 -11.13
C ILE A 276 -29.35 9.61 -12.64
N GLY A 277 -29.93 8.50 -13.07
CA GLY A 277 -30.25 8.33 -14.49
C GLY A 277 -29.00 8.22 -15.38
N ALA A 278 -27.82 7.95 -14.80
CA ALA A 278 -26.57 7.95 -15.53
C ALA A 278 -26.29 6.61 -16.22
N THR A 279 -25.34 6.58 -17.14
CA THR A 279 -24.72 5.36 -17.67
C THR A 279 -23.25 5.41 -17.35
N ILE A 280 -22.77 4.45 -16.56
CA ILE A 280 -21.39 4.35 -16.11
C ILE A 280 -20.89 2.96 -16.48
N GLU A 281 -20.07 2.87 -17.52
CA GLU A 281 -19.71 1.58 -18.10
C GLU A 281 -18.29 1.50 -18.64
N SER A 282 -17.69 0.31 -18.60
CA SER A 282 -16.38 0.05 -19.21
C SER A 282 -15.24 0.96 -18.71
N ASN A 283 -15.27 1.36 -17.44
CA ASN A 283 -14.15 2.05 -16.80
C ASN A 283 -13.17 1.03 -16.22
N GLY A 284 -11.87 1.33 -16.24
CA GLY A 284 -10.79 0.39 -15.89
C GLY A 284 -10.90 -0.19 -14.49
N ASP A 285 -11.18 0.66 -13.50
CA ASP A 285 -11.32 0.29 -12.10
C ASP A 285 -12.80 0.31 -11.68
N ALA A 286 -13.17 1.03 -10.63
CA ALA A 286 -14.56 1.18 -10.23
C ALA A 286 -15.32 2.15 -11.15
N GLY A 287 -16.55 1.80 -11.53
CA GLY A 287 -17.48 2.73 -12.15
C GLY A 287 -17.74 3.93 -11.24
N ILE A 288 -17.95 3.67 -9.94
CA ILE A 288 -17.99 4.70 -8.90
C ILE A 288 -17.08 4.27 -7.75
N ASN A 289 -16.03 5.04 -7.48
CA ASN A 289 -15.24 4.92 -6.26
C ASN A 289 -15.79 5.87 -5.18
N ALA A 290 -16.34 5.30 -4.12
CA ALA A 290 -16.87 5.98 -2.93
C ALA A 290 -16.20 5.46 -1.65
N GLU A 291 -14.93 5.09 -1.72
CA GLU A 291 -14.14 4.72 -0.56
C GLU A 291 -14.06 5.84 0.48
N GLU A 292 -14.16 5.46 1.76
CA GLU A 292 -13.98 6.34 2.93
C GLU A 292 -14.90 7.58 2.96
N VAL A 293 -15.94 7.67 2.13
CA VAL A 293 -16.83 8.84 2.09
C VAL A 293 -17.58 9.01 3.42
N THR A 294 -17.70 10.25 3.89
CA THR A 294 -18.30 10.57 5.21
C THR A 294 -19.69 11.20 5.13
N GLY A 295 -20.04 11.79 3.99
CA GLY A 295 -21.31 12.47 3.76
C GLY A 295 -22.41 11.55 3.19
N PRO A 296 -23.69 11.98 3.23
CA PRO A 296 -24.79 11.19 2.70
C PRO A 296 -24.74 11.12 1.16
N TRP A 297 -24.98 9.93 0.62
CA TRP A 297 -24.88 9.73 -0.82
C TRP A 297 -25.92 8.76 -1.38
N ARG A 298 -26.23 8.92 -2.67
CA ARG A 298 -27.13 8.01 -3.38
C ARG A 298 -26.78 7.86 -4.86
N VAL A 299 -27.03 6.68 -5.39
CA VAL A 299 -26.95 6.37 -6.82
C VAL A 299 -28.26 5.69 -7.19
N HIS A 300 -29.02 6.25 -8.13
CA HIS A 300 -30.30 5.62 -8.53
C HIS A 300 -30.61 5.81 -10.00
N GLU A 301 -31.40 4.88 -10.55
CA GLU A 301 -31.79 4.87 -11.97
C GLU A 301 -30.58 4.86 -12.92
N THR A 302 -29.43 4.41 -12.44
CA THR A 302 -28.16 4.38 -13.17
C THR A 302 -27.89 2.99 -13.74
N ARG A 303 -27.23 2.94 -14.88
CA ARG A 303 -26.66 1.72 -15.47
C ARG A 303 -25.19 1.63 -15.09
N LEU A 304 -24.80 0.56 -14.41
CA LEU A 304 -23.44 0.23 -13.97
C LEU A 304 -23.08 -1.10 -14.62
N VAL A 305 -22.25 -1.08 -15.67
CA VAL A 305 -22.02 -2.26 -16.51
C VAL A 305 -20.57 -2.33 -16.99
N ASP A 306 -19.98 -3.52 -16.93
CA ASP A 306 -18.65 -3.81 -17.49
C ASP A 306 -17.53 -2.94 -16.90
N ASN A 307 -17.68 -2.45 -15.66
CA ASN A 307 -16.58 -1.82 -14.92
C ASN A 307 -15.79 -2.89 -14.16
N GLY A 308 -14.54 -2.60 -13.78
CA GLY A 308 -13.78 -3.49 -12.88
C GLY A 308 -14.53 -3.80 -11.58
N VAL A 309 -15.08 -2.76 -10.95
CA VAL A 309 -16.08 -2.84 -9.88
C VAL A 309 -17.24 -1.90 -10.22
N GLY A 310 -18.48 -2.28 -9.96
CA GLY A 310 -19.62 -1.38 -10.20
C GLY A 310 -19.59 -0.16 -9.28
N VAL A 311 -19.59 -0.43 -7.97
CA VAL A 311 -19.45 0.61 -6.92
C VAL A 311 -18.59 0.08 -5.79
N ASP A 312 -17.52 0.81 -5.45
CA ASP A 312 -16.74 0.57 -4.24
C ASP A 312 -17.13 1.58 -3.16
N ALA A 313 -17.56 1.10 -1.99
CA ALA A 313 -17.85 1.91 -0.81
C ALA A 313 -17.13 1.36 0.42
N THR A 314 -15.95 0.78 0.23
CA THR A 314 -15.12 0.28 1.33
C THR A 314 -14.76 1.44 2.28
N GLY A 315 -14.93 1.23 3.58
CA GLY A 315 -14.70 2.28 4.58
C GLY A 315 -15.70 3.44 4.61
N ALA A 316 -16.73 3.47 3.74
CA ALA A 316 -17.72 4.55 3.75
C ALA A 316 -18.44 4.64 5.12
N ALA A 317 -18.39 5.81 5.76
CA ALA A 317 -18.92 6.00 7.11
C ALA A 317 -20.46 5.99 7.14
N GLU A 318 -21.09 6.55 6.11
CA GLU A 318 -22.54 6.54 5.93
C GLU A 318 -22.93 5.54 4.84
N ARG A 319 -23.95 4.72 5.10
CA ARG A 319 -24.42 3.71 4.15
C ARG A 319 -25.01 4.37 2.91
N GLY A 320 -24.43 4.09 1.75
CA GLY A 320 -24.91 4.62 0.48
C GLY A 320 -26.23 4.03 0.02
N ALA A 321 -27.14 4.87 -0.47
CA ALA A 321 -28.36 4.39 -1.12
C ALA A 321 -28.12 4.15 -2.63
N VAL A 322 -27.66 2.95 -2.99
CA VAL A 322 -27.27 2.53 -4.36
C VAL A 322 -28.37 1.65 -4.98
N GLU A 323 -29.61 2.08 -4.79
CA GLU A 323 -30.80 1.33 -5.16
C GLU A 323 -31.31 1.72 -6.55
N ARG A 324 -32.11 0.84 -7.16
CA ARG A 324 -32.77 1.02 -8.45
C ARG A 324 -31.77 1.26 -9.58
N ASN A 325 -30.71 0.48 -9.60
CA ASN A 325 -29.70 0.51 -10.66
C ASN A 325 -29.75 -0.78 -11.48
N TRP A 326 -29.28 -0.72 -12.72
CA TRP A 326 -29.03 -1.90 -13.56
C TRP A 326 -27.55 -2.24 -13.50
N TRP A 327 -27.22 -3.47 -13.12
CA TRP A 327 -25.84 -3.90 -12.81
C TRP A 327 -25.23 -4.77 -13.90
N GLY A 328 -25.74 -4.73 -15.13
CA GLY A 328 -25.28 -5.62 -16.21
C GLY A 328 -25.96 -7.00 -16.23
N ALA A 329 -26.54 -7.45 -15.11
CA ALA A 329 -27.21 -8.75 -15.00
C ALA A 329 -28.63 -8.69 -14.42
N THR A 330 -29.47 -9.64 -14.84
CA THR A 330 -30.88 -9.72 -14.41
C THR A 330 -31.07 -10.12 -12.94
N ASP A 331 -30.04 -10.70 -12.34
CA ASP A 331 -30.00 -11.14 -10.94
C ASP A 331 -29.27 -10.14 -10.02
N GLY A 332 -28.89 -8.96 -10.52
CA GLY A 332 -28.34 -7.85 -9.73
C GLY A 332 -26.81 -7.87 -9.62
N PRO A 333 -26.23 -7.06 -8.72
CA PRO A 333 -24.78 -6.99 -8.54
C PRO A 333 -24.25 -8.22 -7.81
N SER A 334 -22.97 -8.53 -8.06
CA SER A 334 -22.16 -9.38 -7.18
C SER A 334 -21.60 -8.57 -5.99
N GLY A 335 -20.77 -9.17 -5.13
CA GLY A 335 -20.20 -8.51 -3.94
C GLY A 335 -21.12 -8.60 -2.73
N VAL A 336 -21.69 -7.49 -2.27
CA VAL A 336 -22.67 -7.46 -1.15
C VAL A 336 -24.00 -8.15 -1.49
N ALA A 337 -24.21 -8.52 -2.75
CA ALA A 337 -25.35 -9.32 -3.21
C ALA A 337 -24.89 -10.51 -4.05
N ASN A 338 -25.79 -11.49 -4.23
CA ASN A 338 -25.52 -12.77 -4.89
C ASN A 338 -25.80 -12.76 -6.41
N GLY A 339 -25.83 -11.59 -7.04
CA GLY A 339 -26.04 -11.45 -8.48
C GLY A 339 -24.76 -11.70 -9.29
N SER A 340 -24.89 -11.72 -10.61
CA SER A 340 -23.76 -11.92 -11.54
C SER A 340 -23.31 -10.64 -12.24
N GLY A 341 -23.92 -9.50 -11.90
CA GLY A 341 -23.57 -8.20 -12.44
C GLY A 341 -22.32 -7.60 -11.80
N ASP A 342 -21.96 -6.41 -12.26
CA ASP A 342 -20.87 -5.59 -11.71
C ASP A 342 -20.93 -5.58 -10.18
N ALA A 343 -19.78 -5.78 -9.54
CA ALA A 343 -19.70 -5.92 -8.10
C ALA A 343 -20.08 -4.62 -7.37
N ALA A 344 -20.76 -4.77 -6.24
CA ALA A 344 -20.97 -3.69 -5.29
C ALA A 344 -20.31 -4.07 -3.98
N THR A 345 -19.39 -3.25 -3.48
CA THR A 345 -18.53 -3.57 -2.33
C THR A 345 -18.68 -2.52 -1.23
N GLY A 346 -18.52 -2.91 0.04
CA GLY A 346 -18.49 -1.99 1.18
C GLY A 346 -19.88 -1.56 1.71
N ASN A 347 -19.94 -0.38 2.33
CA ASN A 347 -21.12 0.07 3.09
C ASN A 347 -22.18 0.74 2.21
N LEU A 348 -22.97 -0.06 1.50
CA LEU A 348 -24.03 0.42 0.60
C LEU A 348 -25.27 -0.50 0.58
N SER A 349 -26.43 0.02 0.16
CA SER A 349 -27.63 -0.75 -0.17
C SER A 349 -27.83 -0.85 -1.68
N VAL A 350 -28.16 -2.04 -2.19
CA VAL A 350 -28.37 -2.25 -3.64
C VAL A 350 -29.81 -2.60 -4.01
N THR A 351 -30.65 -2.95 -3.04
CA THR A 351 -32.03 -3.38 -3.32
C THR A 351 -33.09 -2.30 -3.07
N PRO A 352 -34.13 -2.22 -3.93
CA PRO A 352 -34.35 -3.06 -5.11
C PRO A 352 -33.49 -2.61 -6.31
N TYR A 353 -33.00 -3.53 -7.14
CA TYR A 353 -32.28 -3.22 -8.40
C TYR A 353 -33.17 -3.51 -9.62
N TYR A 354 -32.81 -3.01 -10.80
CA TYR A 354 -33.51 -3.34 -12.05
C TYR A 354 -33.08 -4.71 -12.58
N THR A 355 -34.05 -5.49 -13.06
CA THR A 355 -33.86 -6.84 -13.64
C THR A 355 -33.83 -6.82 -15.17
N ASP A 356 -33.91 -5.64 -15.77
CA ASP A 356 -33.78 -5.42 -17.20
C ASP A 356 -33.01 -4.12 -17.50
N SER A 357 -32.25 -4.16 -18.59
CA SER A 357 -31.46 -3.02 -19.06
C SER A 357 -32.29 -1.79 -19.46
N ALA A 358 -33.60 -1.95 -19.72
CA ALA A 358 -34.49 -0.83 -20.02
C ALA A 358 -35.04 -0.14 -18.75
N LEU A 359 -34.61 -0.57 -17.56
CA LEU A 359 -35.00 0.00 -16.26
C LEU A 359 -36.52 -0.02 -16.03
N THR A 360 -37.18 -1.13 -16.39
CA THR A 360 -38.65 -1.22 -16.35
C THR A 360 -39.22 -2.14 -15.26
N ALA A 361 -38.43 -3.08 -14.76
CA ALA A 361 -38.83 -4.09 -13.78
C ALA A 361 -37.81 -4.16 -12.63
N LEU A 362 -38.28 -3.87 -11.42
CA LEU A 362 -37.48 -3.99 -10.20
C LEU A 362 -37.47 -5.42 -9.66
N SER A 363 -36.38 -5.78 -8.99
CA SER A 363 -36.22 -7.05 -8.29
C SER A 363 -37.27 -7.17 -7.18
N THR A 364 -37.72 -8.41 -6.96
CA THR A 364 -38.65 -8.75 -5.87
C THR A 364 -37.95 -9.43 -4.70
N ALA A 365 -36.65 -9.70 -4.81
CA ALA A 365 -35.84 -10.32 -3.78
C ALA A 365 -35.32 -9.26 -2.80
N SER A 366 -35.40 -9.55 -1.49
CA SER A 366 -34.56 -8.89 -0.50
C SER A 366 -33.12 -9.28 -0.79
N ALA A 367 -32.17 -8.34 -0.77
CA ALA A 367 -30.76 -8.70 -0.64
C ALA A 367 -30.63 -9.69 0.52
N GLY A 368 -29.71 -10.66 0.40
CA GLY A 368 -29.51 -11.66 1.44
C GLY A 368 -29.41 -10.99 2.81
N ASP A 369 -30.08 -11.57 3.80
CA ASP A 369 -29.96 -11.16 5.21
C ASP A 369 -28.54 -11.54 5.69
N GLY A 370 -27.52 -10.82 5.21
CA GLY A 370 -26.14 -10.98 5.59
C GLY A 370 -25.91 -10.32 6.94
N VAL A 371 -25.39 -11.09 7.90
CA VAL A 371 -24.81 -10.54 9.12
C VAL A 371 -23.36 -10.97 9.12
N ASP A 372 -22.46 -10.01 8.94
CA ASP A 372 -21.03 -10.24 9.12
C ASP A 372 -20.74 -10.39 10.61
N VAL A 373 -19.82 -11.29 10.95
CA VAL A 373 -19.47 -11.61 12.33
C VAL A 373 -17.96 -11.69 12.49
N SER A 374 -17.44 -11.06 13.55
CA SER A 374 -16.06 -11.23 14.00
C SER A 374 -16.03 -11.71 15.45
N THR A 375 -15.04 -12.55 15.77
CA THR A 375 -14.88 -13.12 17.10
C THR A 375 -13.42 -13.07 17.54
N SER A 376 -13.18 -12.71 18.79
CA SER A 376 -11.84 -12.77 19.40
C SER A 376 -11.91 -13.21 20.86
N ALA A 377 -10.79 -13.72 21.38
CA ALA A 377 -10.67 -14.15 22.77
C ALA A 377 -9.28 -13.83 23.32
N THR A 378 -9.20 -13.57 24.63
CA THR A 378 -7.94 -13.38 25.35
C THR A 378 -7.67 -14.52 26.33
N MET A 379 -6.43 -14.62 26.83
CA MET A 379 -6.02 -15.67 27.76
C MET A 379 -6.87 -15.66 29.03
N ILE A 380 -7.27 -16.85 29.49
CA ILE A 380 -8.12 -17.02 30.67
C ILE A 380 -7.33 -17.75 31.76
N SER A 381 -7.26 -17.19 32.97
CA SER A 381 -6.69 -17.88 34.14
C SER A 381 -7.63 -17.79 35.37
N PRO A 382 -7.35 -18.52 36.46
CA PRO A 382 -8.13 -18.39 37.70
C PRO A 382 -8.04 -16.99 38.33
N ASP A 383 -6.86 -16.37 38.24
CA ASP A 383 -6.51 -15.14 38.94
C ASP A 383 -6.55 -13.88 38.05
N GLU A 384 -6.48 -14.05 36.72
CA GLU A 384 -6.62 -13.00 35.71
C GLU A 384 -7.77 -13.33 34.75
N PRO A 385 -8.86 -12.53 34.72
CA PRO A 385 -9.96 -12.75 33.79
C PRO A 385 -9.55 -12.40 32.35
N GLY A 386 -9.93 -13.24 31.40
CA GLY A 386 -9.88 -12.94 29.97
C GLY A 386 -11.22 -12.39 29.46
N ALA A 387 -11.33 -12.20 28.15
CA ALA A 387 -12.52 -11.69 27.50
C ALA A 387 -12.85 -12.52 26.24
N LEU A 388 -14.13 -12.78 26.00
CA LEU A 388 -14.67 -13.26 24.72
C LEU A 388 -15.41 -12.10 24.06
N ARG A 389 -15.06 -11.76 22.82
CA ARG A 389 -15.63 -10.61 22.09
C ARG A 389 -16.30 -11.09 20.81
N THR A 390 -17.51 -10.61 20.59
CA THR A 390 -18.29 -10.84 19.36
C THR A 390 -18.73 -9.50 18.80
N GLU A 391 -18.55 -9.28 17.51
CA GLU A 391 -19.09 -8.13 16.80
C GLU A 391 -19.88 -8.61 15.58
N LEU A 392 -21.05 -8.00 15.36
CA LEU A 392 -22.01 -8.36 14.34
C LEU A 392 -22.40 -7.11 13.56
N THR A 393 -22.46 -7.20 12.24
CA THR A 393 -22.92 -6.10 11.37
C THR A 393 -23.96 -6.61 10.40
N ASN A 394 -25.16 -6.02 10.41
CA ASN A 394 -26.18 -6.34 9.43
C ASN A 394 -25.82 -5.69 8.09
N THR A 395 -25.25 -6.47 7.18
CA THR A 395 -24.90 -6.04 5.83
C THR A 395 -26.08 -6.07 4.87
N GLY A 396 -27.19 -6.70 5.25
CA GLY A 396 -28.44 -6.73 4.49
C GLY A 396 -29.23 -5.41 4.53
N ASP A 397 -30.22 -5.31 3.64
CA ASP A 397 -31.05 -4.11 3.44
C ASP A 397 -32.32 -4.07 4.31
N THR A 398 -32.54 -5.09 5.14
CA THR A 398 -33.69 -5.14 6.07
C THR A 398 -33.25 -5.42 7.49
N ALA A 399 -34.09 -5.06 8.47
CA ALA A 399 -33.81 -5.39 9.86
C ALA A 399 -33.92 -6.90 10.09
N VAL A 400 -32.87 -7.50 10.61
CA VAL A 400 -32.79 -8.94 10.86
C VAL A 400 -32.86 -9.22 12.35
N SER A 401 -33.58 -10.28 12.74
CA SER A 401 -33.60 -10.70 14.14
C SER A 401 -32.40 -11.59 14.41
N THR A 402 -31.52 -11.17 15.32
CA THR A 402 -30.26 -11.88 15.62
C THR A 402 -30.16 -12.26 17.09
N ALA A 403 -29.60 -13.44 17.37
CA ALA A 403 -29.21 -13.90 18.68
C ALA A 403 -27.93 -14.75 18.59
N VAL A 404 -27.13 -14.78 19.66
CA VAL A 404 -25.93 -15.63 19.77
C VAL A 404 -26.03 -16.47 21.04
N VAL A 405 -25.94 -17.79 20.91
CA VAL A 405 -25.97 -18.74 22.03
C VAL A 405 -24.58 -19.34 22.20
N PHE A 406 -23.95 -19.20 23.36
CA PHE A 406 -22.68 -19.87 23.64
C PHE A 406 -22.94 -21.33 24.01
N ASP A 407 -22.55 -22.23 23.12
CA ASP A 407 -22.88 -23.66 23.19
C ASP A 407 -22.09 -24.41 24.27
N ASP A 408 -20.89 -23.92 24.63
CA ASP A 408 -20.00 -24.56 25.61
C ASP A 408 -19.12 -23.55 26.37
N LEU A 409 -19.55 -23.18 27.58
CA LEU A 409 -18.76 -22.42 28.56
C LEU A 409 -18.17 -23.30 29.68
N ALA A 410 -18.09 -24.62 29.51
CA ALA A 410 -17.68 -25.51 30.61
C ALA A 410 -16.25 -25.19 31.11
N GLY A 411 -16.07 -24.94 32.41
CA GLY A 411 -14.76 -24.56 32.96
C GLY A 411 -14.39 -23.08 32.78
N VAL A 412 -15.29 -22.28 32.20
CA VAL A 412 -15.20 -20.82 32.10
C VAL A 412 -16.36 -20.21 32.89
N THR A 413 -16.08 -19.25 33.75
CA THR A 413 -17.08 -18.50 34.52
C THR A 413 -17.20 -17.10 33.94
N VAL A 414 -18.39 -16.74 33.44
CA VAL A 414 -18.71 -15.35 33.04
C VAL A 414 -18.83 -14.49 34.30
N ARG A 415 -18.03 -13.43 34.38
CA ARG A 415 -18.00 -12.46 35.48
C ARG A 415 -18.88 -11.25 35.16
N GLU A 416 -18.75 -10.72 33.95
CA GLU A 416 -19.46 -9.54 33.47
C GLU A 416 -19.74 -9.68 31.98
N ALA A 417 -20.81 -9.04 31.51
CA ALA A 417 -21.21 -9.01 30.12
C ALA A 417 -21.57 -7.57 29.74
N ASP A 418 -20.85 -7.02 28.75
CA ASP A 418 -21.08 -5.69 28.20
C ASP A 418 -21.57 -5.80 26.76
N ALA A 419 -22.84 -5.44 26.53
CA ALA A 419 -23.49 -5.52 25.22
C ALA A 419 -23.85 -4.11 24.74
N SER A 420 -23.42 -3.75 23.52
CA SER A 420 -23.78 -2.46 22.92
C SER A 420 -25.23 -2.41 22.42
N ALA A 421 -25.84 -3.58 22.18
CA ALA A 421 -27.26 -3.74 21.86
C ALA A 421 -27.80 -5.06 22.42
N GLY A 422 -29.12 -5.13 22.66
CA GLY A 422 -29.76 -6.34 23.19
C GLY A 422 -29.55 -6.58 24.69
N THR A 423 -29.74 -7.83 25.12
CA THR A 423 -29.57 -8.27 26.51
C THR A 423 -28.90 -9.65 26.59
N TRP A 424 -27.94 -9.79 27.50
CA TRP A 424 -27.31 -11.07 27.85
C TRP A 424 -28.10 -11.78 28.97
N ASP A 425 -28.35 -13.08 28.82
CA ASP A 425 -28.97 -13.96 29.83
C ASP A 425 -27.98 -15.02 30.31
N ASN A 426 -27.65 -14.99 31.62
CA ASN A 426 -26.71 -15.92 32.26
C ASN A 426 -27.31 -17.29 32.57
N ASP A 427 -28.64 -17.47 32.50
CA ASP A 427 -29.28 -18.77 32.72
C ASP A 427 -29.28 -19.62 31.44
N THR A 428 -29.27 -18.97 30.28
CA THR A 428 -29.31 -19.61 28.94
C THR A 428 -28.02 -19.45 28.13
N ASP A 429 -27.05 -18.68 28.63
CA ASP A 429 -25.81 -18.31 27.94
C ASP A 429 -26.08 -17.70 26.54
N GLU A 430 -27.14 -16.89 26.46
CA GLU A 430 -27.66 -16.32 25.22
C GLU A 430 -27.61 -14.79 25.23
N TRP A 431 -27.15 -14.22 24.13
CA TRP A 431 -27.23 -12.81 23.82
C TRP A 431 -28.39 -12.54 22.84
N GLU A 432 -29.49 -12.02 23.37
CA GLU A 432 -30.66 -11.63 22.56
C GLU A 432 -30.49 -10.19 22.06
N ILE A 433 -30.14 -10.01 20.77
CA ILE A 433 -29.99 -8.68 20.15
C ILE A 433 -31.36 -8.12 19.72
N GLY A 434 -32.21 -9.00 19.18
CA GLY A 434 -33.48 -8.61 18.57
C GLY A 434 -33.29 -8.08 17.14
N ALA A 435 -34.09 -7.08 16.74
CA ALA A 435 -34.07 -6.57 15.37
C ALA A 435 -32.89 -5.61 15.11
N LEU A 436 -31.77 -6.15 14.63
CA LEU A 436 -30.60 -5.40 14.17
C LEU A 436 -30.94 -4.70 12.85
N GLN A 437 -30.95 -3.37 12.83
CA GLN A 437 -31.33 -2.59 11.65
C GLN A 437 -30.30 -2.76 10.52
N ALA A 438 -30.72 -2.56 9.26
CA ALA A 438 -29.82 -2.56 8.11
C ALA A 438 -28.64 -1.59 8.32
N GLY A 439 -27.41 -2.05 8.08
CA GLY A 439 -26.18 -1.31 8.30
C GLY A 439 -25.78 -1.09 9.76
N ALA A 440 -26.55 -1.58 10.75
CA ALA A 440 -26.21 -1.42 12.15
C ALA A 440 -25.28 -2.54 12.64
N SER A 441 -24.36 -2.17 13.53
CA SER A 441 -23.51 -3.12 14.25
C SER A 441 -23.96 -3.31 15.70
N ALA A 442 -23.70 -4.48 16.25
CA ALA A 442 -23.87 -4.82 17.65
C ALA A 442 -22.65 -5.60 18.13
N SER A 443 -22.27 -5.42 19.39
CA SER A 443 -21.12 -6.08 19.99
C SER A 443 -21.41 -6.57 21.41
N LEU A 444 -20.76 -7.66 21.79
CA LEU A 444 -20.78 -8.24 23.12
C LEU A 444 -19.37 -8.55 23.58
N THR A 445 -19.02 -8.12 24.77
CA THR A 445 -17.81 -8.53 25.49
C THR A 445 -18.21 -9.28 26.76
N LEU A 446 -17.78 -10.54 26.88
CA LEU A 446 -17.92 -11.33 28.10
C LEU A 446 -16.58 -11.35 28.83
N ASP A 447 -16.50 -10.79 30.04
CA ASP A 447 -15.37 -10.98 30.93
C ASP A 447 -15.50 -12.35 31.60
N VAL A 448 -14.45 -13.17 31.47
CA VAL A 448 -14.48 -14.59 31.79
C VAL A 448 -13.26 -15.03 32.59
N SER A 449 -13.39 -16.01 33.48
CA SER A 449 -12.26 -16.60 34.19
C SER A 449 -12.30 -18.12 34.24
N ALA A 450 -11.16 -18.77 34.45
CA ALA A 450 -11.12 -20.21 34.59
C ALA A 450 -11.82 -20.65 35.88
N ASP A 451 -12.60 -21.73 35.82
CA ASP A 451 -13.26 -22.30 36.98
C ASP A 451 -12.23 -22.94 37.94
N THR A 452 -12.38 -22.70 39.24
CA THR A 452 -11.48 -23.19 40.30
C THR A 452 -11.83 -24.61 40.77
N SER A 453 -12.78 -25.28 40.10
CA SER A 453 -13.39 -26.55 40.54
C SER A 453 -12.50 -27.80 40.44
N GLY A 454 -11.20 -27.65 40.12
CA GLY A 454 -10.22 -28.74 40.17
C GLY A 454 -10.27 -29.70 38.98
N THR A 455 -10.96 -29.34 37.91
CA THR A 455 -10.86 -29.99 36.59
C THR A 455 -9.64 -29.45 35.84
N SER A 456 -8.71 -30.31 35.44
CA SER A 456 -7.61 -29.93 34.54
C SER A 456 -8.17 -29.52 33.19
N LEU A 457 -8.09 -28.24 32.86
CA LEU A 457 -8.41 -27.74 31.52
C LEU A 457 -7.19 -27.95 30.60
N PRO A 458 -7.41 -28.26 29.30
CA PRO A 458 -6.33 -28.25 28.33
C PRO A 458 -5.78 -26.82 28.16
N SER A 459 -4.49 -26.69 27.85
CA SER A 459 -3.83 -25.39 27.67
C SER A 459 -4.40 -24.57 26.51
N GLU A 460 -5.00 -25.23 25.53
CA GLU A 460 -5.70 -24.62 24.39
C GLU A 460 -7.07 -25.29 24.19
N ARG A 461 -8.09 -24.47 23.93
CA ARG A 461 -9.48 -24.90 23.75
C ARG A 461 -10.25 -23.90 22.89
N ASN A 462 -11.23 -24.38 22.13
CA ASN A 462 -12.22 -23.51 21.51
C ASN A 462 -13.51 -23.46 22.35
N VAL A 463 -13.97 -22.25 22.66
CA VAL A 463 -15.37 -22.01 23.06
C VAL A 463 -16.19 -21.90 21.77
N SER A 464 -17.30 -22.63 21.68
CA SER A 464 -18.19 -22.57 20.52
C SER A 464 -19.44 -21.77 20.85
N ALA A 465 -19.95 -21.04 19.87
CA ALA A 465 -21.26 -20.41 19.93
C ALA A 465 -22.01 -20.62 18.61
N THR A 466 -23.33 -20.45 18.64
CA THR A 466 -24.20 -20.51 17.48
C THR A 466 -24.94 -19.18 17.36
N MET A 467 -24.70 -18.46 16.26
CA MET A 467 -25.50 -17.31 15.87
C MET A 467 -26.74 -17.77 15.12
N THR A 468 -27.89 -17.19 15.42
CA THR A 468 -29.12 -17.33 14.63
C THR A 468 -29.54 -15.96 14.10
N THR A 469 -29.67 -15.85 12.78
CA THR A 469 -30.16 -14.64 12.09
C THR A 469 -31.35 -15.03 11.22
N GLY A 470 -32.55 -14.55 11.57
CA GLY A 470 -33.77 -14.94 10.89
C GLY A 470 -34.03 -16.46 10.96
N GLU A 471 -34.01 -17.15 9.81
CA GLU A 471 -34.11 -18.62 9.72
C GLU A 471 -32.74 -19.32 9.56
N THR A 472 -31.65 -18.56 9.50
CA THR A 472 -30.29 -19.06 9.25
C THR A 472 -29.51 -19.20 10.56
N THR A 473 -28.65 -20.21 10.65
CA THR A 473 -27.76 -20.43 11.80
C THR A 473 -26.30 -20.55 11.33
N GLN A 474 -25.37 -19.94 12.06
CA GLN A 474 -23.93 -19.99 11.82
C GLN A 474 -23.18 -20.38 13.09
N SER A 475 -22.15 -21.23 12.97
CA SER A 475 -21.28 -21.59 14.09
C SER A 475 -20.11 -20.62 14.22
N LEU A 476 -19.82 -20.20 15.45
CA LEU A 476 -18.75 -19.31 15.85
C LEU A 476 -17.76 -20.07 16.74
N SER A 477 -16.47 -19.70 16.68
CA SER A 477 -15.41 -20.35 17.43
C SER A 477 -14.44 -19.33 18.01
N TYR A 478 -14.17 -19.45 19.31
CA TYR A 478 -13.29 -18.56 20.07
C TYR A 478 -12.11 -19.38 20.59
N PRO A 479 -10.90 -19.21 20.03
CA PRO A 479 -9.71 -19.89 20.53
C PRO A 479 -9.28 -19.29 21.87
N VAL A 480 -9.27 -20.10 22.91
CA VAL A 480 -8.96 -19.73 24.30
C VAL A 480 -7.72 -20.48 24.77
N THR A 481 -6.78 -19.74 25.35
CA THR A 481 -5.63 -20.27 26.06
C THR A 481 -5.89 -20.25 27.56
N VAL A 482 -5.68 -21.38 28.25
CA VAL A 482 -5.85 -21.52 29.70
C VAL A 482 -4.49 -21.68 30.37
N ALA A 483 -4.11 -20.74 31.23
CA ALA A 483 -2.86 -20.84 32.00
C ALA A 483 -3.00 -21.91 33.10
N ALA A 484 -2.04 -22.84 33.17
CA ALA A 484 -1.98 -23.86 34.21
C ALA A 484 -1.44 -23.27 35.53
N ALA A 485 -1.96 -23.74 36.66
CA ALA A 485 -1.39 -23.48 37.98
C ALA A 485 -0.24 -24.47 38.27
N ASP A 486 0.95 -23.90 38.54
CA ASP A 486 2.11 -24.41 39.32
C ASP A 486 3.16 -25.38 38.68
N ASP A 487 4.44 -24.99 38.69
CA ASP A 487 5.50 -25.46 39.64
C ASP A 487 6.81 -24.64 39.44
N LEU A 488 7.03 -23.57 40.23
CA LEU A 488 8.22 -22.71 40.13
C LEU A 488 9.49 -23.49 40.48
N SER A 489 10.61 -23.25 39.79
CA SER A 489 11.92 -23.83 40.14
C SER A 489 13.06 -22.82 39.96
N MET A 490 14.19 -23.04 40.64
CA MET A 490 15.37 -22.15 40.59
C MET A 490 16.65 -22.93 40.33
N THR A 491 17.55 -22.34 39.55
CA THR A 491 18.83 -22.93 39.17
C THR A 491 19.97 -21.99 39.53
N VAL A 492 21.05 -22.55 40.07
CA VAL A 492 22.25 -21.80 40.46
C VAL A 492 23.41 -22.23 39.55
N GLY A 493 24.07 -21.25 38.93
CA GLY A 493 25.20 -21.46 38.05
C GLY A 493 26.38 -22.17 38.72
N THR A 494 27.23 -22.80 37.90
CA THR A 494 28.49 -23.43 38.34
C THR A 494 29.65 -22.87 37.55
N VAL A 495 30.74 -22.50 38.23
CA VAL A 495 31.92 -21.90 37.60
C VAL A 495 33.23 -22.53 38.11
N THR A 496 34.25 -22.53 37.27
CA THR A 496 35.63 -22.86 37.65
C THR A 496 36.51 -21.65 37.41
N ALA A 497 37.34 -21.28 38.39
CA ALA A 497 38.15 -20.07 38.36
C ALA A 497 39.48 -20.24 39.09
N GLU A 498 40.45 -19.37 38.82
CA GLU A 498 41.74 -19.39 39.50
C GLU A 498 41.73 -18.63 40.83
N THR A 499 42.70 -18.92 41.70
CA THR A 499 42.86 -18.19 42.96
C THR A 499 43.15 -16.71 42.69
N GLY A 500 42.31 -15.82 43.21
CA GLY A 500 42.44 -14.37 43.05
C GLY A 500 41.54 -13.77 41.98
N GLU A 501 40.80 -14.59 41.22
CA GLU A 501 39.79 -14.12 40.28
C GLU A 501 38.47 -13.76 40.97
N THR A 502 37.68 -12.94 40.30
CA THR A 502 36.31 -12.61 40.69
C THR A 502 35.37 -13.25 39.68
N VAL A 503 34.38 -14.01 40.16
CA VAL A 503 33.41 -14.73 39.32
C VAL A 503 31.98 -14.41 39.68
N VAL A 504 31.11 -14.37 38.67
CA VAL A 504 29.67 -14.16 38.85
C VAL A 504 28.95 -15.50 38.76
N ILE A 505 28.09 -15.77 39.73
CA ILE A 505 27.19 -16.93 39.72
C ILE A 505 25.75 -16.43 39.51
N PRO A 506 25.12 -16.72 38.36
CA PRO A 506 23.73 -16.41 38.15
C PRO A 506 22.84 -17.37 38.97
N ILE A 507 21.80 -16.81 39.58
CA ILE A 507 20.72 -17.54 40.21
C ILE A 507 19.46 -17.19 39.42
N GLU A 508 18.99 -18.16 38.64
CA GLU A 508 17.87 -18.02 37.71
C GLU A 508 16.63 -18.68 38.29
N THR A 509 15.46 -18.09 38.06
CA THR A 509 14.17 -18.73 38.35
C THR A 509 13.36 -18.83 37.08
N GLU A 510 12.56 -19.88 36.94
CA GLU A 510 11.60 -19.96 35.82
C GLU A 510 10.75 -18.68 35.73
N PRO A 511 10.36 -18.22 34.53
CA PRO A 511 9.59 -17.00 34.34
C PRO A 511 8.33 -16.92 35.20
N VAL A 512 8.19 -15.86 35.99
CA VAL A 512 7.01 -15.62 36.85
C VAL A 512 6.41 -14.25 36.51
N ARG A 513 5.30 -14.24 35.75
CA ARG A 513 4.61 -12.98 35.39
C ARG A 513 4.07 -12.31 36.66
N GLY A 514 4.49 -11.08 36.93
CA GLY A 514 4.03 -10.34 38.12
C GLY A 514 5.01 -10.24 39.29
N GLY A 515 6.23 -10.79 39.16
CA GLY A 515 7.23 -10.80 40.23
C GLY A 515 7.73 -9.41 40.61
N VAL A 516 7.43 -9.00 41.85
CA VAL A 516 7.81 -7.69 42.40
C VAL A 516 8.81 -7.81 43.55
N TYR A 517 8.98 -9.01 44.14
CA TYR A 517 9.99 -9.22 45.18
C TYR A 517 10.60 -10.63 45.14
N TYR A 518 11.93 -10.71 45.09
CA TYR A 518 12.72 -11.95 45.14
C TYR A 518 13.67 -11.94 46.32
N ALA A 519 13.74 -13.01 47.10
CA ALA A 519 14.69 -13.10 48.22
C ALA A 519 15.20 -14.53 48.44
N GLY A 520 16.40 -14.63 49.02
CA GLY A 520 17.01 -15.91 49.39
C GLY A 520 18.29 -15.75 50.21
N THR A 521 18.73 -16.85 50.82
CA THR A 521 20.02 -16.94 51.52
C THR A 521 20.95 -17.88 50.78
N VAL A 522 22.09 -17.38 50.31
CA VAL A 522 23.14 -18.18 49.67
C VAL A 522 24.14 -18.63 50.72
N SER A 523 24.56 -19.89 50.65
CA SER A 523 25.59 -20.48 51.52
C SER A 523 26.76 -21.05 50.70
N PHE A 524 27.98 -20.86 51.20
CA PHE A 524 29.25 -21.21 50.58
C PHE A 524 30.34 -21.45 51.65
N ASP A 525 31.51 -21.93 51.24
CA ASP A 525 32.69 -22.13 52.11
C ASP A 525 33.57 -20.89 52.04
N ALA A 526 33.61 -20.13 53.14
CA ALA A 526 34.39 -18.90 53.30
C ALA A 526 35.90 -19.09 53.12
N SER A 527 36.42 -20.32 53.18
CA SER A 527 37.84 -20.58 52.88
C SER A 527 38.12 -20.71 51.37
N VAL A 528 37.08 -20.78 50.54
CA VAL A 528 37.18 -20.94 49.08
C VAL A 528 36.79 -19.65 48.34
N VAL A 529 35.71 -18.99 48.76
CA VAL A 529 35.22 -17.75 48.15
C VAL A 529 34.73 -16.75 49.19
N HIS A 530 34.77 -15.46 48.86
CA HIS A 530 34.12 -14.38 49.59
C HIS A 530 33.17 -13.62 48.66
N VAL A 531 31.98 -13.26 49.12
CA VAL A 531 31.04 -12.43 48.34
C VAL A 531 31.60 -11.02 48.21
N ALA A 532 31.71 -10.55 46.98
CA ALA A 532 32.11 -9.20 46.61
C ALA A 532 30.89 -8.30 46.36
N ASN A 533 29.87 -8.82 45.66
CA ASN A 533 28.64 -8.09 45.33
C ASN A 533 27.45 -9.02 45.09
N VAL A 534 26.23 -8.49 45.20
CA VAL A 534 25.01 -9.10 44.66
C VAL A 534 24.29 -8.05 43.83
N SER A 535 23.97 -8.36 42.59
CA SER A 535 23.29 -7.47 41.64
C SER A 535 22.23 -8.22 40.84
N MET A 536 21.48 -7.49 40.04
CA MET A 536 20.52 -7.99 39.08
C MET A 536 20.55 -7.09 37.85
N ASP A 537 20.25 -7.65 36.68
CA ASP A 537 20.43 -6.99 35.38
C ASP A 537 19.25 -6.07 34.99
N ASP A 538 18.44 -5.66 35.97
CA ASP A 538 17.35 -4.69 35.84
C ASP A 538 17.75 -3.39 36.56
N GLU A 539 17.83 -2.28 35.82
CA GLU A 539 18.26 -0.97 36.33
C GLU A 539 17.28 -0.35 37.35
N ASP A 540 16.00 -0.74 37.29
CA ASP A 540 14.94 -0.22 38.15
C ASP A 540 14.70 -1.08 39.40
N ALA A 541 15.39 -2.23 39.51
CA ALA A 541 15.31 -3.13 40.65
C ALA A 541 16.17 -2.65 41.84
N PHE A 542 15.54 -2.49 43.00
CA PHE A 542 16.25 -2.21 44.25
C PHE A 542 16.79 -3.51 44.87
N VAL A 543 18.11 -3.69 44.80
CA VAL A 543 18.81 -4.83 45.41
C VAL A 543 19.36 -4.45 46.79
N TRP A 544 19.05 -5.25 47.81
CA TRP A 544 19.76 -5.23 49.10
C TRP A 544 20.41 -6.58 49.37
N SER A 545 21.59 -6.57 49.96
CA SER A 545 22.29 -7.78 50.38
C SER A 545 23.12 -7.54 51.63
N GLU A 546 23.30 -8.59 52.42
CA GLU A 546 24.15 -8.59 53.62
C GLU A 546 25.05 -9.84 53.61
N ALA A 547 26.33 -9.65 53.30
CA ALA A 547 27.30 -10.72 53.22
C ALA A 547 28.05 -10.93 54.55
N ASP A 548 28.06 -12.17 55.04
CA ASP A 548 28.90 -12.63 56.14
C ASP A 548 29.96 -13.62 55.62
N ASN A 549 31.03 -13.05 55.07
CA ASN A 549 32.18 -13.80 54.55
C ASN A 549 32.97 -14.54 55.64
N GLN A 550 32.67 -14.38 56.93
CA GLN A 550 33.30 -15.21 57.98
C GLN A 550 32.56 -16.53 58.19
N ASN A 551 31.24 -16.53 58.02
CA ASN A 551 30.38 -17.70 58.19
C ASN A 551 29.95 -18.34 56.85
N GLY A 552 30.28 -17.70 55.72
CA GLY A 552 30.05 -18.25 54.39
C GLY A 552 28.60 -18.11 53.92
N THR A 553 27.97 -16.96 54.18
CA THR A 553 26.57 -16.71 53.80
C THR A 553 26.36 -15.31 53.24
N VAL A 554 25.42 -15.15 52.31
CA VAL A 554 24.87 -13.85 51.94
C VAL A 554 23.35 -13.95 51.85
N GLU A 555 22.66 -13.06 52.55
CA GLU A 555 21.22 -12.87 52.39
C GLU A 555 20.99 -11.76 51.36
N PHE A 556 20.04 -11.95 50.46
CA PHE A 556 19.66 -10.95 49.48
C PHE A 556 18.15 -10.82 49.36
N GLY A 557 17.72 -9.63 49.00
CA GLY A 557 16.36 -9.37 48.53
C GLY A 557 16.35 -8.30 47.46
N ILE A 558 15.42 -8.42 46.54
CA ILE A 558 15.27 -7.59 45.36
C ILE A 558 13.82 -7.16 45.31
N GLU A 559 13.60 -5.87 45.18
CA GLU A 559 12.28 -5.26 45.06
C GLU A 559 12.23 -4.45 43.78
N SER A 560 11.35 -4.79 42.85
CA SER A 560 11.12 -4.02 41.61
C SER A 560 9.71 -3.43 41.64
N ALA A 561 9.55 -2.23 41.08
CA ALA A 561 8.24 -1.63 40.87
C ALA A 561 7.56 -2.17 39.59
N ASP A 562 8.36 -2.74 38.68
CA ASP A 562 7.96 -3.20 37.36
C ASP A 562 7.98 -4.73 37.24
N TYR A 563 7.42 -5.24 36.13
CA TYR A 563 7.22 -6.66 35.92
C TYR A 563 8.51 -7.37 35.48
N LEU A 564 9.06 -8.22 36.36
CA LEU A 564 10.21 -9.07 36.05
C LEU A 564 9.77 -10.31 35.26
N THR A 565 10.19 -10.40 33.99
CA THR A 565 9.83 -11.49 33.07
C THR A 565 10.80 -12.67 33.13
N ASP A 566 12.09 -12.43 33.37
CA ASP A 566 13.11 -13.47 33.57
C ASP A 566 14.19 -12.99 34.58
N PRO A 567 13.98 -13.18 35.88
CA PRO A 567 14.82 -12.56 36.88
C PRO A 567 16.10 -13.36 37.16
N VAL A 568 17.24 -12.76 36.89
CA VAL A 568 18.57 -13.33 37.16
C VAL A 568 19.28 -12.55 38.28
N VAL A 569 19.56 -13.23 39.39
CA VAL A 569 20.34 -12.64 40.49
C VAL A 569 21.78 -13.05 40.38
N ASN A 570 22.65 -12.06 40.18
CA ASN A 570 24.08 -12.25 40.00
C ASN A 570 24.82 -12.10 41.33
N VAL A 571 25.37 -13.21 41.86
CA VAL A 571 26.20 -13.21 43.06
C VAL A 571 27.67 -13.26 42.66
N THR A 572 28.38 -12.17 42.91
CA THR A 572 29.81 -12.03 42.59
C THR A 572 30.68 -12.50 43.76
N PHE A 573 31.59 -13.42 43.49
CA PHE A 573 32.52 -14.01 44.46
C PHE A 573 33.98 -13.72 44.09
N ASP A 574 34.78 -13.27 45.07
CA ASP A 574 36.23 -13.31 45.00
C ASP A 574 36.75 -14.69 45.43
N VAL A 575 37.55 -15.33 44.58
CA VAL A 575 38.11 -16.66 44.84
C VAL A 575 39.36 -16.56 45.71
N VAL A 576 39.27 -17.04 46.95
CA VAL A 576 40.32 -16.92 47.97
C VAL A 576 40.96 -18.27 48.34
N GLY A 577 40.39 -19.38 47.89
CA GLY A 577 40.85 -20.73 48.17
C GLY A 577 42.04 -21.18 47.34
N ASP A 578 42.77 -22.18 47.85
CA ASP A 578 43.89 -22.79 47.14
C ASP A 578 43.41 -23.64 45.96
N SER A 579 44.26 -23.75 44.93
CA SER A 579 44.04 -24.57 43.73
C SER A 579 43.56 -26.00 44.06
N GLY A 580 42.49 -26.47 43.42
CA GLY A 580 41.89 -27.79 43.64
C GLY A 580 40.89 -27.87 44.80
N THR A 581 40.57 -26.74 45.46
CA THR A 581 39.45 -26.64 46.40
C THR A 581 38.16 -26.29 45.66
N ALA A 582 37.00 -26.58 46.26
CA ALA A 582 35.70 -26.23 45.69
C ALA A 582 34.67 -25.99 46.79
N THR A 583 33.65 -25.20 46.48
CA THR A 583 32.52 -24.96 47.36
C THR A 583 31.19 -25.09 46.63
N ALA A 584 30.18 -25.64 47.30
CA ALA A 584 28.82 -25.66 46.78
C ALA A 584 28.15 -24.32 47.09
N VAL A 585 27.40 -23.79 46.12
CA VAL A 585 26.62 -22.57 46.26
C VAL A 585 25.16 -23.00 46.35
N ASN A 586 24.59 -22.94 47.56
CA ASN A 586 23.22 -23.40 47.81
C ASN A 586 22.33 -22.24 48.26
N VAL A 587 21.08 -22.22 47.78
CA VAL A 587 20.10 -21.20 48.15
C VAL A 587 19.02 -21.79 49.07
N SER A 588 18.87 -21.21 50.25
CA SER A 588 17.83 -21.51 51.24
C SER A 588 16.92 -20.31 51.51
N ASP A 589 15.85 -20.52 52.29
CA ASP A 589 14.94 -19.46 52.76
C ASP A 589 14.42 -18.54 51.64
N ARG A 590 14.14 -19.14 50.47
CA ARG A 590 13.79 -18.44 49.24
C ARG A 590 12.30 -18.17 49.10
N THR A 591 11.99 -16.96 48.63
CA THR A 591 10.62 -16.48 48.43
C THR A 591 10.54 -15.62 47.18
N VAL A 592 9.45 -15.77 46.42
CA VAL A 592 9.06 -14.85 45.35
C VAL A 592 7.66 -14.34 45.67
N TYR A 593 7.50 -13.03 45.81
CA TYR A 593 6.19 -12.39 45.91
C TYR A 593 5.84 -11.75 44.58
N THR A 594 4.63 -12.05 44.10
CA THR A 594 4.03 -11.41 42.93
C THR A 594 2.82 -10.58 43.37
N THR A 595 2.28 -9.78 42.48
CA THR A 595 1.01 -9.06 42.74
C THR A 595 -0.20 -9.98 42.94
N GLY A 596 -0.10 -11.28 42.57
CA GLY A 596 -1.20 -12.27 42.64
C GLY A 596 -0.95 -13.51 43.53
N ALA A 597 0.30 -13.84 43.87
CA ALA A 597 0.67 -15.07 44.59
C ALA A 597 2.03 -14.98 45.31
N ASP A 598 2.15 -15.77 46.39
CA ASP A 598 3.36 -15.91 47.21
C ASP A 598 3.97 -17.31 47.03
N TYR A 599 5.16 -17.40 46.44
CA TYR A 599 5.89 -18.66 46.24
C TYR A 599 6.99 -18.82 47.29
N VAL A 600 6.89 -19.84 48.15
CA VAL A 600 7.87 -20.12 49.22
C VAL A 600 8.43 -21.53 49.10
N GLY A 601 9.75 -21.68 49.18
CA GLY A 601 10.40 -23.00 49.32
C GLY A 601 10.35 -23.94 48.12
N PHE A 602 10.10 -23.43 46.91
CA PHE A 602 10.12 -24.15 45.61
C PHE A 602 11.46 -24.87 45.31
N PRO A 603 11.58 -25.94 44.51
CA PRO A 603 12.86 -26.66 44.33
C PRO A 603 14.03 -25.81 43.80
N VAL A 604 15.26 -26.12 44.22
CA VAL A 604 16.51 -25.48 43.72
C VAL A 604 17.50 -26.53 43.22
N THR A 605 18.04 -26.29 42.03
CA THR A 605 19.22 -26.96 41.50
C THR A 605 20.46 -26.18 41.90
N ASN A 606 21.22 -26.69 42.88
CA ASN A 606 22.38 -25.98 43.45
C ASN A 606 23.59 -26.02 42.51
N GLY A 607 24.42 -24.97 42.62
CA GLY A 607 25.63 -24.77 41.83
C GLY A 607 26.91 -24.95 42.66
N SER A 608 28.05 -24.62 42.08
CA SER A 608 29.34 -24.68 42.77
C SER A 608 30.39 -23.74 42.17
N VAL A 609 31.38 -23.38 42.98
CA VAL A 609 32.62 -22.72 42.53
C VAL A 609 33.79 -23.66 42.80
N SER A 610 34.54 -24.03 41.76
CA SER A 610 35.78 -24.80 41.89
C SER A 610 37.02 -23.96 41.55
N VAL A 611 38.05 -24.07 42.38
CA VAL A 611 39.34 -23.41 42.14
C VAL A 611 40.20 -24.30 41.26
N ALA A 612 40.53 -23.84 40.06
CA ALA A 612 41.30 -24.60 39.09
C ALA A 612 42.65 -25.05 39.66
N SER A 613 43.06 -26.29 39.39
CA SER A 613 44.41 -26.75 39.68
C SER A 613 45.35 -26.23 38.60
N GLY A 614 46.09 -25.16 38.90
CA GLY A 614 46.88 -24.43 37.92
C GLY A 614 47.72 -25.31 37.00
N GLU A 615 47.32 -25.38 35.73
CA GLU A 615 48.25 -25.30 34.62
C GLU A 615 48.23 -23.83 34.20
N GLY A 616 49.17 -23.06 34.73
CA GLY A 616 49.36 -21.71 34.22
C GLY A 616 49.74 -21.81 32.75
N ASP A 617 48.95 -21.18 31.90
CA ASP A 617 49.41 -20.80 30.57
C ASP A 617 49.16 -19.30 30.38
N THR A 618 50.12 -18.50 30.84
CA THR A 618 50.40 -17.18 30.28
C THR A 618 51.01 -17.33 28.87
N GLY A 619 50.46 -18.24 28.08
CA GLY A 619 50.97 -18.64 26.77
C GLY A 619 50.13 -18.07 25.64
N ASP A 620 48.97 -17.51 25.93
CA ASP A 620 48.26 -16.75 24.91
C ASP A 620 49.01 -15.44 24.65
N THR A 621 49.74 -15.47 23.54
CA THR A 621 50.49 -14.34 22.99
C THR A 621 49.90 -13.93 21.65
N ALA A 622 48.81 -14.58 21.23
CA ALA A 622 48.10 -14.22 20.02
C ALA A 622 47.10 -13.12 20.41
N PRO A 623 47.12 -11.97 19.72
CA PRO A 623 46.03 -11.01 19.83
C PRO A 623 44.70 -11.65 19.38
N PRO A 624 43.56 -11.16 19.87
CA PRO A 624 42.26 -11.61 19.39
C PRO A 624 42.14 -11.36 17.89
N GLU A 625 41.44 -12.24 17.17
CA GLU A 625 41.03 -11.95 15.80
C GLU A 625 39.85 -10.97 15.90
N LEU A 626 39.99 -9.83 15.23
CA LEU A 626 39.04 -8.73 15.23
C LEU A 626 38.61 -8.46 13.80
N ASP A 627 37.33 -8.20 13.60
CA ASP A 627 36.78 -7.67 12.36
C ASP A 627 35.81 -6.54 12.69
N SER A 628 35.74 -5.52 11.86
CA SER A 628 34.87 -4.38 12.10
C SER A 628 34.21 -3.92 10.81
N GLU A 629 32.91 -3.71 10.87
CA GLU A 629 32.09 -3.22 9.77
C GLU A 629 31.34 -1.97 10.23
N ALA A 630 31.20 -1.00 9.34
CA ALA A 630 30.42 0.21 9.57
C ALA A 630 29.56 0.48 8.34
N VAL A 631 28.26 0.67 8.57
CA VAL A 631 27.28 0.87 7.51
C VAL A 631 26.44 2.10 7.77
N GLN A 632 26.01 2.75 6.69
CA GLN A 632 25.04 3.84 6.77
C GLN A 632 23.66 3.26 7.12
N GLN A 633 23.01 3.87 8.11
CA GLN A 633 21.61 3.65 8.42
C GLN A 633 20.95 5.03 8.46
N ASP A 634 20.30 5.42 7.36
CA ASP A 634 19.77 6.77 7.16
C ASP A 634 20.85 7.88 7.35
N ASP A 635 20.66 8.79 8.30
CA ASP A 635 21.61 9.86 8.68
C ASP A 635 22.58 9.43 9.81
N ASP A 636 22.53 8.15 10.21
CA ASP A 636 23.31 7.58 11.32
C ASP A 636 24.31 6.51 10.82
N ILE A 637 25.27 6.17 11.68
CA ILE A 637 26.29 5.14 11.41
C ILE A 637 26.08 3.98 12.35
N ALA A 638 25.75 2.81 11.82
CA ALA A 638 25.79 1.57 12.59
C ALA A 638 27.18 0.95 12.50
N VAL A 639 27.76 0.58 13.65
CA VAL A 639 29.09 -0.03 13.73
C VAL A 639 28.99 -1.37 14.43
N THR A 640 29.54 -2.41 13.79
CA THR A 640 29.60 -3.78 14.29
C THR A 640 31.05 -4.21 14.41
N VAL A 641 31.47 -4.71 15.57
CA VAL A 641 32.80 -5.29 15.79
C VAL A 641 32.66 -6.73 16.22
N SER A 642 33.30 -7.65 15.51
CA SER A 642 33.30 -9.08 15.83
C SER A 642 34.65 -9.54 16.37
N SER A 643 34.65 -10.45 17.33
CA SER A 643 35.86 -11.10 17.84
C SER A 643 35.67 -12.60 18.10
N ASN A 644 36.73 -13.36 17.88
CA ASN A 644 36.76 -14.80 18.15
C ASN A 644 36.80 -15.15 19.65
N GLU A 645 36.97 -14.17 20.53
CA GLU A 645 36.99 -14.31 21.98
C GLU A 645 36.42 -13.06 22.68
N SER A 646 36.17 -13.16 23.98
CA SER A 646 35.65 -12.03 24.76
C SER A 646 36.75 -11.00 25.04
N LEU A 647 36.39 -9.72 24.86
CA LEU A 647 37.34 -8.61 24.97
C LEU A 647 37.32 -8.01 26.39
N ALA A 648 38.51 -7.75 26.95
CA ALA A 648 38.65 -6.97 28.18
C ALA A 648 38.46 -5.47 27.95
N SER A 649 38.78 -4.98 26.75
CA SER A 649 38.44 -3.62 26.34
C SER A 649 38.31 -3.50 24.82
N LEU A 650 37.46 -2.57 24.38
CA LEU A 650 37.29 -2.17 23.00
C LEU A 650 37.20 -0.64 22.97
N THR A 651 37.91 0.00 22.06
CA THR A 651 37.82 1.43 21.80
C THR A 651 37.71 1.64 20.30
N GLY A 652 36.59 2.20 19.86
CA GLY A 652 36.40 2.67 18.50
C GLY A 652 36.76 4.14 18.39
N VAL A 653 37.44 4.55 17.31
CA VAL A 653 37.65 5.96 16.98
C VAL A 653 37.08 6.19 15.60
N LEU A 654 36.00 6.97 15.54
CA LEU A 654 35.39 7.40 14.29
C LEU A 654 35.98 8.77 13.91
N SER A 655 36.58 8.85 12.73
CA SER A 655 37.20 10.07 12.20
C SER A 655 36.66 10.38 10.82
N ASP A 656 36.16 11.59 10.62
CA ASP A 656 35.87 12.10 9.28
C ASP A 656 37.21 12.45 8.60
N SER A 657 37.43 11.96 7.39
CA SER A 657 38.68 12.08 6.64
C SER A 657 38.88 13.50 6.06
N ASP A 658 37.78 14.23 5.82
CA ASP A 658 37.77 15.57 5.25
C ASP A 658 37.57 16.69 6.30
N SER A 659 37.10 16.35 7.50
CA SER A 659 37.04 17.27 8.63
C SER A 659 38.02 16.92 9.78
N VAL A 660 38.02 17.71 10.86
CA VAL A 660 38.84 17.40 12.07
C VAL A 660 37.99 16.68 13.11
N TYR A 661 36.82 16.19 12.70
CA TYR A 661 35.87 15.53 13.58
C TYR A 661 36.39 14.15 13.96
N ARG A 662 36.48 13.89 15.28
CA ARG A 662 36.94 12.63 15.86
C ARG A 662 36.13 12.33 17.10
N GLU A 663 35.40 11.24 17.08
CA GLU A 663 34.64 10.72 18.22
C GLU A 663 35.30 9.43 18.73
N GLN A 664 35.38 9.28 20.05
CA GLN A 664 35.94 8.09 20.68
C GLN A 664 34.83 7.33 21.40
N ILE A 665 34.63 6.08 20.98
CA ILE A 665 33.64 5.15 21.47
C ILE A 665 34.36 4.10 22.33
N THR A 666 33.82 3.74 23.48
CA THR A 666 34.40 2.74 24.38
C THR A 666 33.48 1.53 24.51
N LEU A 667 34.02 0.37 24.88
CA LEU A 667 33.31 -0.92 24.97
C LEU A 667 31.94 -0.85 25.63
N SER A 668 31.78 -0.03 26.68
CA SER A 668 30.52 0.15 27.39
C SER A 668 29.38 0.79 26.58
N ALA A 669 29.67 1.30 25.39
CA ALA A 669 28.68 1.86 24.46
C ALA A 669 28.28 0.87 23.36
N PHE A 670 28.85 -0.34 23.36
CA PHE A 670 28.48 -1.42 22.46
C PHE A 670 27.64 -2.45 23.21
N ASP A 671 26.59 -2.91 22.56
CA ASP A 671 25.80 -4.04 23.04
C ASP A 671 26.51 -5.34 22.62
N GLU A 672 26.87 -6.18 23.60
CA GLU A 672 27.57 -7.45 23.37
C GLU A 672 26.56 -8.59 23.19
N SER A 673 26.74 -9.36 22.12
CA SER A 673 26.03 -10.61 21.88
C SER A 673 26.99 -11.71 21.44
N VAL A 674 26.55 -12.98 21.51
CA VAL A 674 27.34 -14.12 21.05
C VAL A 674 26.56 -14.87 19.98
N LEU A 675 27.06 -14.83 18.74
CA LEU A 675 26.42 -15.47 17.58
C LEU A 675 27.32 -16.60 17.06
N ASN A 676 26.83 -17.83 17.10
CA ASN A 676 27.57 -19.02 16.62
C ASN A 676 28.99 -19.21 17.20
N GLY A 677 29.24 -18.70 18.41
CA GLY A 677 30.54 -18.78 19.08
C GLY A 677 31.50 -17.63 18.77
N THR A 678 31.06 -16.61 18.03
CA THR A 678 31.75 -15.34 17.82
C THR A 678 31.10 -14.27 18.71
N TYR A 679 31.92 -13.44 19.36
CA TYR A 679 31.47 -12.29 20.13
C TYR A 679 31.24 -11.10 19.20
N VAL A 680 30.08 -10.45 19.29
CA VAL A 680 29.69 -9.34 18.41
C VAL A 680 29.30 -8.15 19.28
N TYR A 681 29.82 -6.97 18.95
CA TYR A 681 29.67 -5.72 19.67
C TYR A 681 29.07 -4.67 18.72
N GLU A 682 27.85 -4.19 18.98
CA GLU A 682 27.11 -3.29 18.08
C GLU A 682 26.79 -1.94 18.73
N THR A 683 26.82 -0.85 17.95
CA THR A 683 26.40 0.48 18.40
C THR A 683 25.94 1.36 17.23
N VAL A 684 25.10 2.36 17.49
CA VAL A 684 24.63 3.33 16.49
C VAL A 684 25.03 4.75 16.88
N TYR A 685 25.62 5.47 15.92
CA TYR A 685 26.08 6.84 16.10
C TYR A 685 25.29 7.83 15.25
N GLY A 686 24.55 8.72 15.91
CA GLY A 686 23.69 9.67 15.20
C GLY A 686 24.27 11.06 14.96
N GLY A 687 23.85 11.67 13.85
CA GLY A 687 24.20 13.05 13.48
C GLY A 687 25.53 13.19 12.72
N ALA A 688 25.93 12.17 11.97
CA ALA A 688 27.05 12.25 11.04
C ALA A 688 26.65 13.10 9.81
N GLY A 689 27.62 13.79 9.20
CA GLY A 689 27.38 14.56 7.98
C GLY A 689 27.97 13.85 6.77
N ASP A 690 27.65 14.33 5.58
CA ASP A 690 28.23 13.86 4.32
C ASP A 690 29.79 13.94 4.32
N GLY A 691 30.48 12.81 4.12
CA GLY A 691 31.93 12.66 4.09
C GLY A 691 32.43 11.21 4.10
N GLU A 692 33.73 11.01 3.90
CA GLU A 692 34.39 9.71 4.13
C GLU A 692 34.78 9.59 5.61
N TYR A 693 34.45 8.46 6.21
CA TYR A 693 34.70 8.18 7.61
C TYR A 693 35.64 6.97 7.74
N GLU A 694 36.60 7.09 8.64
CA GLU A 694 37.51 6.02 9.07
C GLU A 694 37.13 5.62 10.49
N PHE A 695 36.73 4.37 10.68
CA PHE A 695 36.52 3.77 11.98
C PHE A 695 37.71 2.90 12.35
N THR A 696 38.37 3.19 13.46
CA THR A 696 39.48 2.37 13.98
C THR A 696 39.09 1.74 15.32
N ALA A 697 38.95 0.42 15.34
CA ALA A 697 38.70 -0.36 16.54
C ALA A 697 40.03 -0.85 17.14
N THR A 698 40.27 -0.60 18.42
CA THR A 698 41.37 -1.19 19.19
C THR A 698 40.79 -2.03 20.32
N ALA A 699 41.08 -3.32 20.28
CA ALA A 699 40.60 -4.30 21.24
C ALA A 699 41.75 -4.90 22.06
N THR A 700 41.48 -5.28 23.30
CA THR A 700 42.40 -6.02 24.15
C THR A 700 41.69 -7.23 24.71
N ASP A 701 42.26 -8.42 24.53
CA ASP A 701 41.73 -9.65 25.14
C ASP A 701 41.92 -9.65 26.67
N THR A 702 41.41 -10.69 27.32
CA THR A 702 41.56 -10.88 28.77
C THR A 702 42.99 -11.22 29.21
N ALA A 703 43.86 -11.66 28.29
CA ALA A 703 45.28 -11.91 28.51
C ALA A 703 46.15 -10.63 28.38
N GLY A 704 45.58 -9.52 27.90
CA GLY A 704 46.25 -8.24 27.70
C GLY A 704 46.91 -8.07 26.32
N ASN A 705 46.64 -8.94 25.35
CA ASN A 705 47.10 -8.77 23.98
C ASN A 705 46.17 -7.81 23.22
N GLU A 706 46.75 -6.87 22.49
CA GLU A 706 46.03 -5.79 21.80
C GLU A 706 46.06 -6.00 20.29
N VAL A 707 44.92 -5.74 19.64
CA VAL A 707 44.77 -5.72 18.19
C VAL A 707 44.07 -4.42 17.78
N THR A 708 44.39 -3.92 16.61
CA THR A 708 43.72 -2.75 16.02
C THR A 708 43.33 -3.09 14.60
N GLU A 709 42.07 -2.85 14.27
CA GLU A 709 41.55 -2.90 12.90
C GLU A 709 40.98 -1.54 12.52
N THR A 710 41.04 -1.23 11.23
CA THR A 710 40.57 0.04 10.68
C THR A 710 39.77 -0.23 9.42
N GLU A 711 38.56 0.31 9.38
CA GLU A 711 37.67 0.23 8.23
C GLU A 711 37.28 1.64 7.78
N THR A 712 37.09 1.83 6.47
CA THR A 712 36.72 3.12 5.88
C THR A 712 35.42 3.00 5.10
N PHE A 713 34.49 3.91 5.32
CA PHE A 713 33.18 3.91 4.67
C PHE A 713 32.73 5.35 4.36
N LEU A 714 31.74 5.52 3.47
CA LEU A 714 31.26 6.82 3.00
C LEU A 714 29.84 7.09 3.51
N ILE A 715 29.57 8.33 3.92
CA ILE A 715 28.23 8.85 4.26
C ILE A 715 27.98 10.01 3.30
N GLY A 716 26.88 10.03 2.53
CA GLY A 716 26.53 11.12 1.58
C GLY A 716 27.67 11.67 0.70
N THR A 717 27.86 11.27 -0.55
CA THR A 717 27.13 11.72 -1.75
C THR A 717 27.62 10.84 -2.89
N GLN A 718 26.76 10.00 -3.46
CA GLN A 718 26.98 9.52 -4.83
C GLN A 718 26.25 10.48 -5.76
N SER A 719 26.97 11.48 -6.29
CA SER A 719 26.59 12.12 -7.54
C SER A 719 27.77 12.02 -8.51
N SER A 720 28.00 10.81 -9.01
CA SER A 720 28.55 10.61 -10.35
C SER A 720 28.13 9.26 -10.94
N ASN A 721 27.08 9.28 -11.77
CA ASN A 721 26.89 8.44 -12.96
C ASN A 721 27.17 6.92 -12.84
N ASP A 722 26.74 6.28 -11.77
CA ASP A 722 26.70 4.81 -11.69
C ASP A 722 25.67 4.43 -10.61
N SER A 723 24.43 4.91 -10.75
CA SER A 723 23.31 4.23 -10.08
C SER A 723 23.30 2.82 -10.67
N THR A 724 23.85 1.89 -9.90
CA THR A 724 23.99 0.51 -10.30
C THR A 724 22.73 -0.23 -9.95
N ILE A 725 22.09 -0.81 -10.94
CA ILE A 725 20.94 -1.69 -10.74
C ILE A 725 21.35 -3.14 -10.98
N ARG A 726 20.54 -4.06 -10.46
CA ARG A 726 20.63 -5.48 -10.79
C ARG A 726 19.43 -5.87 -11.62
N LEU A 727 19.64 -6.69 -12.64
CA LEU A 727 18.54 -7.27 -13.40
C LEU A 727 18.47 -8.75 -13.14
N SER A 728 17.37 -9.21 -12.56
CA SER A 728 17.09 -10.62 -12.34
C SER A 728 15.98 -11.09 -13.26
N VAL A 729 16.06 -12.36 -13.64
CA VAL A 729 14.92 -13.08 -14.21
C VAL A 729 14.36 -13.97 -13.12
N GLU A 730 13.15 -13.66 -12.69
CA GLU A 730 12.42 -14.47 -11.72
C GLU A 730 11.62 -15.54 -12.47
N THR A 731 11.80 -16.77 -12.03
CA THR A 731 11.12 -17.95 -12.57
C THR A 731 10.33 -18.59 -11.43
N PRO A 732 9.22 -19.29 -11.73
CA PRO A 732 8.45 -19.97 -10.70
C PRO A 732 9.34 -20.94 -9.93
N THR A 733 9.10 -21.03 -8.62
CA THR A 733 9.76 -22.00 -7.75
C THR A 733 9.24 -23.42 -7.95
N GLU A 734 8.04 -23.55 -8.50
CA GLU A 734 7.39 -24.84 -8.78
C GLU A 734 7.72 -25.36 -10.18
N ALA A 735 7.70 -26.69 -10.32
CA ALA A 735 8.09 -27.35 -11.55
C ALA A 735 6.98 -27.32 -12.62
N VAL A 736 7.34 -26.87 -13.83
CA VAL A 736 6.42 -26.66 -14.94
C VAL A 736 6.32 -27.91 -15.83
N GLY A 737 5.10 -28.32 -16.15
CA GLY A 737 4.83 -29.53 -16.89
C GLY A 737 4.94 -29.36 -18.40
N VAL A 738 5.04 -30.49 -19.11
CA VAL A 738 5.01 -30.48 -20.58
C VAL A 738 3.60 -30.20 -21.08
N ASN A 739 3.49 -29.22 -21.97
CA ASN A 739 2.28 -28.57 -22.50
C ASN A 739 1.65 -27.51 -21.57
N ASP A 740 2.28 -27.24 -20.43
CA ASP A 740 1.85 -26.16 -19.54
C ASP A 740 2.58 -24.86 -19.89
N THR A 741 2.06 -23.78 -19.32
CA THR A 741 2.64 -22.43 -19.42
C THR A 741 3.04 -21.91 -18.06
N ALA A 742 4.06 -21.08 -18.00
CA ALA A 742 4.51 -20.47 -16.75
C ALA A 742 4.86 -18.99 -16.91
N PRO A 743 4.62 -18.17 -15.88
CA PRO A 743 5.09 -16.79 -15.85
C PRO A 743 6.61 -16.74 -15.65
N VAL A 744 7.25 -15.70 -16.17
CA VAL A 744 8.66 -15.37 -15.97
C VAL A 744 8.75 -13.86 -15.92
N GLU A 745 9.36 -13.31 -14.89
CA GLU A 745 9.43 -11.86 -14.68
C GLU A 745 10.86 -11.35 -14.91
N LEU A 746 10.96 -10.15 -15.49
CA LEU A 746 12.21 -9.40 -15.54
C LEU A 746 12.12 -8.29 -14.50
N VAL A 747 12.96 -8.36 -13.47
CA VAL A 747 12.92 -7.47 -12.31
C VAL A 747 14.18 -6.62 -12.27
N ALA A 748 14.03 -5.33 -11.91
CA ALA A 748 15.16 -4.46 -11.63
C ALA A 748 15.29 -4.25 -10.13
N GLY A 749 16.32 -4.82 -9.51
CA GLY A 749 16.66 -4.61 -8.09
C GLY A 749 17.60 -3.43 -7.87
N ASP A 750 17.66 -2.96 -6.63
CA ASP A 750 18.46 -1.84 -6.16
C ASP A 750 18.13 -0.51 -6.87
N VAL A 751 16.82 -0.25 -7.08
CA VAL A 751 16.32 0.98 -7.73
C VAL A 751 16.06 2.07 -6.68
N ASP A 752 16.91 3.10 -6.67
CA ASP A 752 16.85 4.20 -5.67
C ASP A 752 15.72 5.20 -5.91
N SER A 753 15.39 5.49 -7.17
CA SER A 753 14.50 6.61 -7.46
C SER A 753 13.50 6.39 -8.58
N PHE A 754 13.60 5.28 -9.36
CA PHE A 754 12.69 4.79 -10.43
C PHE A 754 13.39 4.36 -11.76
N VAL A 755 12.79 3.48 -12.59
CA VAL A 755 13.29 3.10 -13.95
C VAL A 755 12.49 3.76 -15.08
N GLY A 756 13.11 4.69 -15.85
CA GLY A 756 12.44 5.47 -16.90
C GLY A 756 12.51 4.91 -18.32
N ALA A 757 13.49 4.07 -18.64
CA ALA A 757 13.52 3.32 -19.89
C ALA A 757 14.41 2.08 -19.76
N TYR A 758 14.15 1.06 -20.57
CA TYR A 758 15.09 -0.04 -20.74
C TYR A 758 15.05 -0.68 -22.12
N GLU A 759 16.14 -1.35 -22.49
CA GLU A 759 16.19 -2.36 -23.54
C GLU A 759 16.87 -3.60 -22.96
N ALA A 760 16.25 -4.77 -23.06
CA ALA A 760 16.82 -6.03 -22.55
C ALA A 760 16.43 -7.22 -23.45
N THR A 761 17.24 -8.29 -23.42
CA THR A 761 16.98 -9.53 -24.18
C THR A 761 16.87 -10.72 -23.23
N VAL A 762 15.70 -11.34 -23.17
CA VAL A 762 15.45 -12.58 -22.42
C VAL A 762 15.50 -13.77 -23.37
N SER A 763 16.15 -14.87 -22.99
CA SER A 763 16.36 -16.04 -23.85
C SER A 763 16.34 -17.37 -23.10
N VAL A 764 15.85 -18.40 -23.79
CA VAL A 764 15.97 -19.81 -23.41
C VAL A 764 16.79 -20.58 -24.45
N PRO A 765 17.44 -21.71 -24.10
CA PRO A 765 18.23 -22.48 -25.06
C PRO A 765 17.38 -22.99 -26.23
N ALA A 766 17.84 -22.80 -27.47
CA ALA A 766 17.03 -23.08 -28.67
C ALA A 766 16.56 -24.55 -28.83
N GLU A 767 17.23 -25.50 -28.17
CA GLU A 767 16.92 -26.93 -28.22
C GLU A 767 16.24 -27.44 -26.93
N SER A 768 15.85 -26.55 -26.01
CA SER A 768 15.22 -26.92 -24.72
C SER A 768 13.75 -27.31 -24.87
N GLY A 769 13.11 -26.94 -25.98
CA GLY A 769 11.68 -27.10 -26.20
C GLY A 769 10.79 -26.16 -25.39
N VAL A 770 11.38 -25.13 -24.78
CA VAL A 770 10.67 -23.99 -24.17
C VAL A 770 10.64 -22.83 -25.17
N ARG A 771 9.51 -22.12 -25.24
CA ARG A 771 9.35 -20.92 -26.06
C ARG A 771 8.50 -19.87 -25.36
N PHE A 772 8.75 -18.60 -25.64
CA PHE A 772 7.91 -17.51 -25.19
C PHE A 772 6.61 -17.44 -26.01
N THR A 773 5.47 -17.29 -25.34
CA THR A 773 4.14 -17.14 -25.95
C THR A 773 3.63 -15.71 -25.90
N SER A 774 3.99 -14.99 -24.85
CA SER A 774 3.62 -13.60 -24.60
C SER A 774 4.69 -12.91 -23.76
N ALA A 775 4.69 -11.58 -23.83
CA ALA A 775 5.53 -10.70 -23.06
C ALA A 775 4.79 -9.36 -22.97
N ASN A 776 4.60 -8.90 -21.75
CA ASN A 776 3.92 -7.66 -21.41
C ASN A 776 4.90 -6.78 -20.64
N VAL A 777 5.15 -5.57 -21.13
CA VAL A 777 6.00 -4.61 -20.42
C VAL A 777 5.15 -3.94 -19.34
N THR A 778 5.61 -3.97 -18.10
CA THR A 778 4.95 -3.42 -16.90
C THR A 778 5.40 -1.97 -16.66
N GLY A 779 4.86 -1.30 -15.63
CA GLY A 779 5.25 0.08 -15.29
C GLY A 779 4.89 1.11 -16.37
N SER A 780 3.69 1.01 -16.94
CA SER A 780 3.02 2.03 -17.79
C SER A 780 3.94 2.82 -18.74
N PRO A 781 4.70 2.18 -19.65
CA PRO A 781 5.57 2.88 -20.59
C PRO A 781 4.79 3.73 -21.60
N ALA A 782 5.26 4.95 -21.85
CA ALA A 782 4.77 5.77 -22.96
C ALA A 782 4.94 5.06 -24.33
N PHE A 783 6.01 4.29 -24.50
CA PHE A 783 6.21 3.40 -25.64
C PHE A 783 6.88 2.11 -25.22
N SER A 784 6.37 0.97 -25.68
CA SER A 784 7.00 -0.34 -25.51
C SER A 784 6.94 -1.18 -26.78
N ASP A 785 7.88 -2.12 -26.89
CA ASP A 785 7.92 -3.12 -27.97
C ASP A 785 8.50 -4.44 -27.46
N ALA A 786 8.01 -5.55 -28.04
CA ALA A 786 8.44 -6.91 -27.74
C ALA A 786 8.65 -7.69 -29.05
N GLU A 787 9.92 -7.91 -29.40
CA GLU A 787 10.30 -8.58 -30.65
C GLU A 787 10.73 -10.03 -30.38
N TYR A 788 10.04 -10.98 -31.01
CA TYR A 788 10.33 -12.42 -30.89
C TYR A 788 11.26 -12.92 -31.99
N SER A 789 12.17 -13.84 -31.66
CA SER A 789 12.92 -14.60 -32.66
C SER A 789 11.99 -15.52 -33.48
N GLU A 790 12.43 -15.96 -34.67
CA GLU A 790 11.61 -16.83 -35.56
C GLU A 790 11.10 -18.13 -34.90
N ASN A 791 11.79 -18.59 -33.86
CA ASN A 791 11.48 -19.80 -33.08
C ASN A 791 10.92 -19.49 -31.68
N ASN A 792 10.66 -18.22 -31.35
CA ASN A 792 10.18 -17.75 -30.05
C ASN A 792 11.04 -18.17 -28.84
N THR A 793 12.35 -18.40 -29.01
CA THR A 793 13.25 -18.74 -27.89
C THR A 793 14.00 -17.53 -27.33
N THR A 794 13.81 -16.36 -27.93
CA THR A 794 14.39 -15.09 -27.52
C THR A 794 13.34 -13.99 -27.70
N VAL A 795 13.22 -13.11 -26.69
CA VAL A 795 12.40 -11.90 -26.74
C VAL A 795 13.31 -10.71 -26.46
N ARG A 796 13.29 -9.71 -27.35
CA ARG A 796 13.90 -8.41 -27.11
C ARG A 796 12.82 -7.43 -26.68
N LEU A 797 12.97 -6.89 -25.49
CA LEU A 797 12.06 -5.95 -24.85
C LEU A 797 12.65 -4.55 -24.92
N SER A 798 11.81 -3.56 -25.17
CA SER A 798 12.20 -2.15 -25.15
C SER A 798 11.05 -1.32 -24.60
N ALA A 799 11.36 -0.37 -23.73
CA ALA A 799 10.39 0.49 -23.07
C ALA A 799 10.99 1.88 -22.85
N VAL A 800 10.21 2.95 -23.05
CA VAL A 800 10.62 4.34 -22.82
C VAL A 800 9.48 5.13 -22.20
N GLY A 801 9.82 6.00 -21.24
CA GLY A 801 8.84 6.80 -20.50
C GLY A 801 7.99 5.92 -19.60
N MET A 802 8.65 4.99 -18.90
CA MET A 802 8.01 4.14 -17.91
C MET A 802 7.56 4.96 -16.71
N GLU A 803 6.57 4.40 -16.00
CA GLU A 803 6.10 4.68 -14.64
C GLU A 803 6.03 3.35 -13.81
N THR A 804 7.18 2.73 -13.47
CA THR A 804 7.34 1.65 -12.47
C THR A 804 6.92 2.03 -11.04
N ALA A 805 6.35 1.08 -10.29
CA ALA A 805 5.92 1.31 -8.90
C ALA A 805 7.08 1.74 -7.96
N ASP A 806 6.76 2.54 -6.94
CA ASP A 806 7.71 2.97 -5.90
C ASP A 806 8.19 1.75 -5.08
N GLY A 807 9.47 1.41 -5.17
CA GLY A 807 10.09 0.32 -4.41
C GLY A 807 11.48 -0.07 -4.94
N PRO A 808 12.30 -0.79 -4.16
CA PRO A 808 13.67 -1.13 -4.54
C PRO A 808 13.77 -2.20 -5.63
N SER A 809 12.66 -2.83 -6.03
CA SER A 809 12.66 -3.96 -6.97
C SER A 809 11.43 -4.00 -7.91
N PRO A 810 11.23 -3.02 -8.80
CA PRO A 810 10.10 -3.03 -9.72
C PRO A 810 10.21 -4.11 -10.81
N ASP A 811 9.08 -4.72 -11.14
CA ASP A 811 8.92 -5.56 -12.33
C ASP A 811 8.96 -4.69 -13.58
N LEU A 812 9.78 -5.08 -14.56
CA LEU A 812 9.94 -4.40 -15.84
C LEU A 812 9.16 -5.07 -16.98
N ALA A 813 8.96 -6.38 -16.90
CA ALA A 813 8.10 -7.13 -17.81
C ALA A 813 7.68 -8.49 -17.22
N GLU A 814 6.45 -8.88 -17.55
CA GLU A 814 5.92 -10.22 -17.35
C GLU A 814 5.95 -10.99 -18.68
N LEU A 815 6.62 -12.14 -18.72
CA LEU A 815 6.69 -13.04 -19.86
C LEU A 815 5.95 -14.33 -19.56
N THR A 816 5.41 -14.97 -20.59
CA THR A 816 4.86 -16.32 -20.47
C THR A 816 5.66 -17.27 -21.34
N VAL A 817 6.11 -18.38 -20.76
CA VAL A 817 6.76 -19.48 -21.48
C VAL A 817 5.80 -20.65 -21.64
N ALA A 818 5.91 -21.38 -22.74
CA ALA A 818 5.25 -22.66 -22.97
C ALA A 818 6.30 -23.75 -23.16
N VAL A 819 6.05 -24.92 -22.54
CA VAL A 819 6.94 -26.08 -22.60
C VAL A 819 6.38 -27.10 -23.61
N ASP A 820 6.90 -27.13 -24.83
CA ASP A 820 6.36 -28.02 -25.87
C ASP A 820 6.94 -29.46 -25.79
N ARG A 821 8.25 -29.63 -25.48
CA ARG A 821 8.93 -30.94 -25.31
C ARG A 821 10.32 -30.81 -24.65
N VAL A 822 10.56 -31.52 -23.54
CA VAL A 822 11.90 -31.67 -22.94
C VAL A 822 12.61 -32.97 -23.33
N SER A 823 13.90 -33.06 -23.04
CA SER A 823 14.85 -34.05 -23.56
C SER A 823 14.72 -35.46 -22.96
N GLY A 824 13.52 -35.97 -22.66
CA GLY A 824 13.31 -37.35 -22.22
C GLY A 824 13.85 -37.71 -20.82
N GLU A 825 14.38 -36.74 -20.09
CA GLU A 825 14.61 -36.80 -18.64
C GLU A 825 13.29 -36.48 -17.91
N ARG A 826 13.17 -36.93 -16.64
CA ARG A 826 11.92 -36.74 -15.87
C ARG A 826 11.82 -35.36 -15.22
N GLU A 827 12.95 -34.74 -14.92
CA GLU A 827 13.10 -33.38 -14.41
C GLU A 827 14.28 -32.75 -15.17
N GLU A 828 14.15 -31.52 -15.65
CA GLU A 828 15.16 -30.80 -16.42
C GLU A 828 15.19 -29.33 -16.00
N GLN A 829 16.39 -28.80 -15.72
CA GLN A 829 16.60 -27.38 -15.39
C GLN A 829 16.99 -26.58 -16.63
N ILE A 830 16.15 -25.63 -17.00
CA ILE A 830 16.31 -24.82 -18.20
C ILE A 830 16.64 -23.38 -17.80
N PRO A 831 17.86 -22.89 -18.07
CA PRO A 831 18.22 -21.52 -17.72
C PRO A 831 17.43 -20.53 -18.57
N VAL A 832 16.89 -19.50 -17.92
CA VAL A 832 16.28 -18.34 -18.57
C VAL A 832 17.20 -17.15 -18.36
N THR A 833 17.83 -16.69 -19.43
CA THR A 833 18.93 -15.72 -19.34
C THR A 833 18.52 -14.34 -19.78
N VAL A 834 18.93 -13.31 -19.05
CA VAL A 834 18.85 -11.90 -19.47
C VAL A 834 20.20 -11.43 -20.00
N SER A 835 20.19 -10.64 -21.08
CA SER A 835 21.39 -10.11 -21.73
C SER A 835 21.10 -8.83 -22.50
N ASN A 836 22.15 -8.12 -22.94
CA ASN A 836 22.06 -6.87 -23.70
C ASN A 836 21.15 -5.83 -23.02
N ALA A 837 21.27 -5.71 -21.70
CA ALA A 837 20.47 -4.79 -20.92
C ALA A 837 21.08 -3.39 -20.88
N ASN A 838 20.29 -2.38 -21.23
CA ASN A 838 20.56 -0.98 -20.97
C ASN A 838 19.34 -0.41 -20.25
N VAL A 839 19.54 0.34 -19.17
CA VAL A 839 18.45 0.90 -18.37
C VAL A 839 18.75 2.38 -18.10
N SER A 840 17.72 3.21 -17.94
CA SER A 840 17.87 4.61 -17.56
C SER A 840 16.92 5.00 -16.43
N ASP A 841 17.26 6.06 -15.72
CA ASP A 841 16.39 6.74 -14.77
C ASP A 841 15.23 7.48 -15.48
N GLU A 842 14.35 8.13 -14.70
CA GLU A 842 13.24 8.96 -15.17
C GLU A 842 13.67 10.17 -16.02
N ASN A 843 14.93 10.60 -15.88
CA ASN A 843 15.50 11.73 -16.61
C ASN A 843 16.23 11.30 -17.89
N GLY A 844 16.26 10.00 -18.19
CA GLY A 844 16.95 9.42 -19.34
C GLY A 844 18.47 9.33 -19.16
N THR A 845 18.97 9.37 -17.92
CA THR A 845 20.38 9.08 -17.58
C THR A 845 20.57 7.58 -17.53
N GLU A 846 21.52 7.05 -18.30
CA GLU A 846 21.85 5.62 -18.31
C GLU A 846 22.29 5.15 -16.92
N LEU A 847 21.60 4.14 -16.39
CA LEU A 847 21.91 3.38 -15.20
C LEU A 847 22.89 2.27 -15.55
N SER A 848 23.76 1.92 -14.61
CA SER A 848 24.77 0.88 -14.81
C SER A 848 24.21 -0.46 -14.35
N VAL A 849 24.24 -1.48 -15.19
CA VAL A 849 23.81 -2.81 -14.77
C VAL A 849 25.01 -3.51 -14.12
N GLU A 850 25.04 -3.56 -12.78
CA GLU A 850 26.15 -4.17 -12.02
C GLU A 850 26.22 -5.67 -12.29
N SER A 851 25.06 -6.32 -12.27
CA SER A 851 24.96 -7.76 -12.49
C SER A 851 23.64 -8.14 -13.16
N THR A 852 23.68 -9.29 -13.82
CA THR A 852 22.49 -9.94 -14.37
C THR A 852 22.36 -11.32 -13.74
N GLU A 853 21.20 -11.59 -13.15
CA GLU A 853 20.88 -12.87 -12.54
C GLU A 853 19.92 -13.63 -13.45
N ASN A 854 20.32 -14.84 -13.83
CA ASN A 854 19.51 -15.69 -14.71
C ASN A 854 18.58 -16.54 -13.85
N GLY A 855 17.33 -16.68 -14.28
CA GLY A 855 16.37 -17.60 -13.70
C GLY A 855 16.63 -19.04 -14.14
N THR A 856 16.05 -19.99 -13.43
CA THR A 856 16.10 -21.41 -13.79
C THR A 856 14.69 -21.97 -13.74
N LEU A 857 14.17 -22.36 -14.90
CA LEU A 857 12.90 -23.03 -15.01
C LEU A 857 13.09 -24.52 -14.70
N ASP A 858 12.52 -25.00 -13.62
CA ASP A 858 12.42 -26.43 -13.33
C ASP A 858 11.28 -27.02 -14.16
N VAL A 859 11.58 -27.96 -15.05
CA VAL A 859 10.59 -28.61 -15.92
C VAL A 859 10.43 -30.08 -15.54
N VAL A 860 9.19 -30.52 -15.38
CA VAL A 860 8.85 -31.91 -15.05
C VAL A 860 8.12 -32.59 -16.19
N THR A 861 8.49 -33.85 -16.47
CA THR A 861 7.76 -34.69 -17.43
C THR A 861 6.89 -35.69 -16.70
N LEU A 862 5.58 -35.48 -16.77
CA LEU A 862 4.59 -36.36 -16.17
C LEU A 862 4.24 -37.56 -17.05
N SER A 863 3.93 -38.68 -16.40
CA SER A 863 3.36 -39.86 -17.05
C SER A 863 1.85 -39.86 -16.85
N ALA A 864 1.09 -40.31 -17.85
CA ALA A 864 -0.36 -40.46 -17.74
C ALA A 864 -0.76 -41.29 -16.50
N ILE A 865 -1.77 -40.82 -15.78
CA ILE A 865 -2.26 -41.43 -14.55
C ILE A 865 -3.48 -42.31 -14.85
N GLY A 866 -3.43 -43.56 -14.37
CA GLY A 866 -4.56 -44.49 -14.51
C GLY A 866 -4.87 -44.86 -15.97
N PRO A 867 -6.14 -44.80 -16.41
CA PRO A 867 -6.53 -45.16 -17.78
C PRO A 867 -6.36 -44.02 -18.80
N SER A 868 -5.90 -42.84 -18.39
CA SER A 868 -5.67 -41.72 -19.32
C SER A 868 -4.52 -42.04 -20.29
N GLU A 869 -4.62 -41.51 -21.52
CA GLU A 869 -3.50 -41.50 -22.48
C GLU A 869 -2.72 -40.18 -22.42
N LEU A 870 -3.21 -39.19 -21.67
CA LEU A 870 -2.62 -37.86 -21.50
C LEU A 870 -2.02 -37.72 -20.09
N PRO A 871 -0.86 -37.05 -19.95
CA PRO A 871 -0.31 -36.71 -18.65
C PRO A 871 -1.18 -35.66 -17.94
N PRO A 872 -1.13 -35.58 -16.60
CA PRO A 872 -1.72 -34.45 -15.86
C PRO A 872 -1.16 -33.12 -16.33
N THR A 873 -1.96 -32.07 -16.17
CA THR A 873 -1.60 -30.66 -16.44
C THR A 873 -1.97 -29.80 -15.24
N ASP A 874 -1.35 -28.63 -15.17
CA ASP A 874 -1.60 -27.55 -14.20
C ASP A 874 -2.22 -26.35 -14.95
N PRO A 875 -3.57 -26.30 -15.07
CA PRO A 875 -4.29 -25.23 -15.75
C PRO A 875 -4.12 -23.81 -15.18
N ASP A 876 -3.94 -23.65 -13.87
CA ASP A 876 -3.90 -22.32 -13.23
C ASP A 876 -2.48 -21.85 -12.87
N GLY A 877 -1.49 -22.75 -13.00
CA GLY A 877 -0.06 -22.46 -12.89
C GLY A 877 0.41 -22.33 -11.44
N ASP A 878 -0.32 -22.88 -10.47
CA ASP A 878 0.02 -22.81 -9.05
C ASP A 878 1.02 -23.88 -8.58
N GLY A 879 1.42 -24.80 -9.48
CA GLY A 879 2.35 -25.89 -9.21
C GLY A 879 1.69 -27.19 -8.76
N HIS A 880 0.37 -27.19 -8.54
CA HIS A 880 -0.42 -28.38 -8.31
C HIS A 880 -1.06 -28.87 -9.61
N TYR A 881 -1.21 -30.19 -9.74
CA TYR A 881 -1.70 -30.80 -11.00
C TYR A 881 -3.09 -31.38 -10.79
N GLU A 882 -4.08 -30.49 -10.84
CA GLU A 882 -5.49 -30.74 -10.57
C GLU A 882 -6.24 -31.32 -11.78
N ASP A 883 -5.80 -31.06 -13.01
CA ASP A 883 -6.24 -31.80 -14.22
C ASP A 883 -5.47 -33.11 -14.35
N VAL A 884 -5.84 -34.07 -13.51
CA VAL A 884 -5.18 -35.38 -13.40
C VAL A 884 -5.33 -36.23 -14.67
N ASN A 885 -6.36 -35.96 -15.47
CA ASN A 885 -6.62 -36.73 -16.68
C ASN A 885 -6.05 -36.08 -17.96
N GLY A 886 -5.67 -34.80 -17.91
CA GLY A 886 -4.99 -34.04 -18.95
C GLY A 886 -5.90 -33.62 -20.11
N ASP A 887 -7.21 -33.47 -19.88
CA ASP A 887 -8.17 -33.06 -20.92
C ASP A 887 -8.37 -31.55 -21.05
N GLY A 888 -7.66 -30.78 -20.21
CA GLY A 888 -7.70 -29.33 -20.10
C GLY A 888 -8.82 -28.81 -19.21
N ASN A 889 -9.50 -29.64 -18.42
CA ASN A 889 -10.57 -29.21 -17.51
C ASN A 889 -10.48 -29.92 -16.16
N VAL A 890 -10.58 -29.13 -15.09
CA VAL A 890 -10.62 -29.65 -13.72
C VAL A 890 -12.04 -30.07 -13.37
N THR A 891 -12.28 -31.36 -13.19
CA THR A 891 -13.63 -31.89 -12.93
C THR A 891 -13.63 -33.00 -11.87
N VAL A 892 -14.84 -33.44 -11.48
CA VAL A 892 -15.01 -34.64 -10.63
C VAL A 892 -14.43 -35.92 -11.25
N SER A 893 -14.13 -35.91 -12.55
CA SER A 893 -13.44 -37.03 -13.23
C SER A 893 -11.98 -37.13 -12.79
N ASP A 894 -11.35 -36.00 -12.50
CA ASP A 894 -9.94 -35.87 -12.08
C ASP A 894 -9.77 -36.32 -10.63
N VAL A 895 -10.69 -35.89 -9.75
CA VAL A 895 -10.79 -36.42 -8.38
C VAL A 895 -10.93 -37.95 -8.39
N GLN A 896 -11.76 -38.50 -9.29
CA GLN A 896 -11.93 -39.95 -9.42
C GLN A 896 -10.68 -40.65 -9.99
N ALA A 897 -10.01 -40.02 -10.96
CA ALA A 897 -8.78 -40.52 -11.56
C ALA A 897 -7.66 -40.59 -10.51
N LEU A 898 -7.49 -39.52 -9.71
CA LEU A 898 -6.51 -39.45 -8.64
C LEU A 898 -6.84 -40.40 -7.50
N PHE A 899 -8.10 -40.43 -7.04
CA PHE A 899 -8.53 -41.37 -6.01
C PHE A 899 -8.28 -42.82 -6.37
N THR A 900 -8.52 -43.19 -7.64
CA THR A 900 -8.32 -44.56 -8.13
C THR A 900 -6.84 -44.89 -8.28
N SER A 901 -6.02 -43.92 -8.68
CA SER A 901 -4.62 -44.11 -9.05
C SER A 901 -3.62 -43.61 -8.00
N ARG A 902 -4.08 -43.18 -6.83
CA ARG A 902 -3.26 -42.62 -5.71
C ARG A 902 -2.09 -43.51 -5.25
N ASP A 903 -2.18 -44.81 -5.51
CA ASP A 903 -1.16 -45.78 -5.12
C ASP A 903 -0.20 -46.14 -6.28
N ASP A 904 -0.43 -45.58 -7.48
CA ASP A 904 0.39 -45.78 -8.69
C ASP A 904 1.75 -45.08 -8.55
N ALA A 905 2.75 -45.61 -9.25
CA ALA A 905 4.10 -45.09 -9.22
C ALA A 905 4.18 -43.66 -9.78
N SER A 906 3.36 -43.35 -10.79
CA SER A 906 3.30 -42.00 -11.38
C SER A 906 2.83 -40.92 -10.38
N VAL A 907 1.97 -41.28 -9.42
CA VAL A 907 1.52 -40.36 -8.35
C VAL A 907 2.51 -40.35 -7.19
N ARG A 908 2.96 -41.53 -6.76
CA ARG A 908 3.81 -41.68 -5.56
C ARG A 908 5.20 -41.08 -5.72
N GLU A 909 5.76 -41.13 -6.92
CA GLU A 909 7.11 -40.62 -7.20
C GLU A 909 7.13 -39.09 -7.30
N GLN A 910 5.97 -38.45 -7.46
CA GLN A 910 5.81 -37.00 -7.62
C GLN A 910 4.69 -36.48 -6.72
N ALA A 911 4.68 -36.99 -5.49
CA ALA A 911 3.62 -36.75 -4.51
C ALA A 911 3.43 -35.26 -4.17
N SER A 912 4.49 -34.45 -4.25
CA SER A 912 4.42 -33.00 -3.99
C SER A 912 3.48 -32.26 -4.94
N LEU A 913 3.41 -32.68 -6.21
CA LEU A 913 2.55 -32.07 -7.24
C LEU A 913 1.04 -32.31 -7.00
N PHE A 914 0.70 -33.19 -6.06
CA PHE A 914 -0.68 -33.53 -5.72
C PHE A 914 -1.02 -33.21 -4.25
N ASP A 915 -0.15 -32.47 -3.54
CA ASP A 915 -0.30 -32.10 -2.13
C ASP A 915 -1.09 -30.80 -1.95
N PHE A 916 -2.36 -30.78 -2.40
CA PHE A 916 -3.23 -29.59 -2.50
C PHE A 916 -3.51 -28.82 -1.18
N ASN A 917 -2.92 -29.23 -0.05
CA ASN A 917 -3.04 -28.55 1.24
C ASN A 917 -1.68 -28.17 1.87
N ASP A 918 -0.59 -28.32 1.12
CA ASP A 918 0.77 -27.90 1.46
C ASP A 918 1.31 -28.44 2.79
N ASN A 919 0.83 -29.61 3.23
CA ASN A 919 1.28 -30.21 4.48
C ASN A 919 2.62 -30.99 4.33
N GLY A 920 3.15 -31.04 3.10
CA GLY A 920 4.33 -31.80 2.69
C GLY A 920 4.06 -33.29 2.51
N ARG A 921 2.80 -33.73 2.41
CA ARG A 921 2.43 -35.16 2.31
C ARG A 921 1.14 -35.40 1.54
N PHE A 922 1.29 -35.97 0.35
CA PHE A 922 0.18 -36.57 -0.39
C PHE A 922 -0.47 -37.75 0.33
N ASN A 923 -1.76 -37.61 0.63
CA ASN A 923 -2.63 -38.61 1.20
C ASN A 923 -4.10 -38.38 0.80
N ILE A 924 -5.03 -39.00 1.51
CA ILE A 924 -6.46 -38.90 1.17
C ILE A 924 -7.05 -37.51 1.41
N VAL A 925 -6.44 -36.72 2.30
CA VAL A 925 -6.88 -35.36 2.63
C VAL A 925 -6.67 -34.42 1.44
N ASP A 926 -5.62 -34.65 0.64
CA ASP A 926 -5.33 -33.85 -0.57
C ASP A 926 -6.37 -34.11 -1.66
N ILE A 927 -6.77 -35.37 -1.84
CA ILE A 927 -7.86 -35.73 -2.76
C ILE A 927 -9.19 -35.14 -2.30
N GLN A 928 -9.40 -35.03 -0.98
CA GLN A 928 -10.58 -34.36 -0.42
C GLN A 928 -10.52 -32.84 -0.61
N ARG A 929 -9.32 -32.24 -0.52
CA ARG A 929 -9.08 -30.82 -0.77
C ARG A 929 -9.38 -30.47 -2.22
N LEU A 930 -8.84 -31.22 -3.17
CA LEU A 930 -9.18 -31.13 -4.60
C LEU A 930 -10.69 -31.27 -4.86
N PHE A 931 -11.37 -32.17 -4.14
CA PHE A 931 -12.84 -32.30 -4.26
C PHE A 931 -13.61 -31.09 -3.72
N TYR A 932 -13.08 -30.41 -2.70
CA TYR A 932 -13.76 -29.28 -2.06
C TYR A 932 -13.57 -27.99 -2.84
N THR A 933 -12.33 -27.67 -3.23
CA THR A 933 -11.99 -26.41 -3.93
C THR A 933 -12.71 -26.29 -5.27
N GLU A 934 -12.95 -27.42 -5.96
CA GLU A 934 -13.43 -27.40 -7.36
C GLU A 934 -14.92 -27.72 -7.53
N LEU A 935 -15.62 -28.15 -6.47
CA LEU A 935 -17.02 -28.59 -6.55
C LEU A 935 -17.95 -27.97 -5.49
N VAL A 936 -17.44 -27.08 -4.63
CA VAL A 936 -18.18 -26.38 -3.57
C VAL A 936 -17.85 -24.90 -3.62
#